data_AF-A0A1X1APR9-F1
#
_entry.id   AF-A0A1X1APR9-F1
#
_cell.length_a   1.000
_cell.length_b   1.000
_cell.length_c   1.000
_cell.angle_alpha   90.00
_cell.angle_beta   90.00
_cell.angle_gamma   90.00
#
_symmetry.space_group_name_H-M   'P 1'
#
loop_
_entity.id
_entity.type
_entity.pdbx_description
1 polymer ?
#
loop_
_entity_poly.entity_id
_entity_poly.type
_entity_poly.pdbx_seq_one_letter_code
_entity_poly.pdbx_strand_id
1 'polypeptide(L)'
;MSTISILRAGPQTTIQDWPGRIRYWHVGVPPSGPMDDLSFRLANIAVGNAEGAPGLECTLVGPQLQFDADTVVAVTGAPVSLTVSGRSVPQWVPITLEAGEILDIGAVGVVGMRVYVAVAGGIDAELYLESRSTFTLGKFGGKDGRALTDGDTLATTPTAPAGVARRILGDEKPALTNNWHLAVTVGPHSAPEFFTPEDIDDLYNTPYEVHFNSDRTGVRLVGPQPRWARNDGGEAGLHPSNIHDTAYSVGALDFTGDTPILLGPDGPSLGGFVCPVTVTTAERWKLGQLKPGDTVQFVPVRAAEVASVASFGVHRRAGFSTVISAGTDLDDGVLGGSTTADGTTKVTYRRSGDDNILVEYGDMSLDLALRARVHALAERIDAERPPGLITLTPGIRSLQIKVDPTVMRQSTLLEWLTECEAQLPSASELVVPSRTVHLPLSWDDPATREAIERYMLGVRSDAPWCPWNIEFIRRMNGLDSVDDVHRIVYDAEYLVLGLGDVYLGAPVAVPLDPRHRLITTKYNPARTWTPENAVGIGGAYMCIYGMEGPGGYQFVGRTTQVWNHRHPLRAAGFEPEHPWLLRFFDKISWYPVSADELLDLRADMAAGRGTVEISDGTFSLAEHQRFLDDNAGGITADRSAMEAARAIERQRWSDGGEFATKTGKVA
;
A
#
# COMPACT_ATOMS: atom_id res chain seq x y z
N MET A 1 18.55 -3.57 31.92
CA MET A 1 18.49 -3.78 30.46
C MET A 1 19.68 -4.64 30.12
N SER A 2 19.47 -5.74 29.41
CA SER A 2 20.56 -6.54 28.83
C SER A 2 20.78 -6.13 27.38
N THR A 3 21.97 -6.40 26.87
CA THR A 3 22.42 -6.06 25.52
C THR A 3 22.52 -7.31 24.67
N ILE A 4 22.08 -7.19 23.42
CA ILE A 4 22.29 -8.17 22.35
C ILE A 4 23.28 -7.56 21.36
N SER A 5 24.43 -8.19 21.19
CA SER A 5 25.42 -7.81 20.18
C SER A 5 25.18 -8.59 18.89
N ILE A 6 25.09 -7.87 17.77
CA ILE A 6 24.91 -8.47 16.44
C ILE A 6 26.29 -8.78 15.86
N LEU A 7 26.74 -10.02 15.99
CA LEU A 7 28.03 -10.46 15.44
C LEU A 7 27.96 -10.66 13.92
N ARG A 8 26.81 -11.14 13.45
CA ARG A 8 26.46 -11.27 12.03
C ARG A 8 24.99 -10.94 11.87
N ALA A 9 24.63 -9.97 11.03
CA ALA A 9 23.24 -9.54 10.88
C ALA A 9 22.45 -10.44 9.90
N GLY A 10 23.12 -11.04 8.93
CA GLY A 10 22.44 -11.65 7.77
C GLY A 10 22.03 -10.60 6.73
N PRO A 11 21.44 -11.01 5.58
CA PRO A 11 21.19 -10.10 4.47
C PRO A 11 20.03 -9.11 4.74
N GLN A 12 19.04 -9.52 5.52
CA GLN A 12 17.92 -8.66 5.89
C GLN A 12 17.30 -9.15 7.21
N THR A 13 17.83 -8.63 8.32
CA THR A 13 17.25 -8.79 9.66
C THR A 13 16.68 -7.46 10.13
N THR A 14 15.41 -7.45 10.54
CA THR A 14 14.72 -6.24 11.01
C THR A 14 13.98 -6.50 12.32
N ILE A 15 13.77 -5.46 13.11
CA ILE A 15 12.89 -5.52 14.28
C ILE A 15 11.45 -5.37 13.80
N GLN A 16 10.58 -6.29 14.20
CA GLN A 16 9.15 -6.27 13.88
C GLN A 16 8.34 -6.49 15.15
N ASP A 17 7.12 -5.95 15.18
CA ASP A 17 6.10 -6.24 16.19
C ASP A 17 4.76 -6.55 15.52
N TRP A 18 3.82 -7.11 16.28
CA TRP A 18 2.49 -7.47 15.77
C TRP A 18 1.40 -6.79 16.61
N PRO A 19 0.37 -6.17 16.01
CA PRO A 19 0.00 -6.21 14.58
C PRO A 19 0.69 -5.15 13.69
N GLY A 20 1.70 -4.45 14.20
CA GLY A 20 2.34 -3.35 13.47
C GLY A 20 1.53 -2.04 13.52
N ARG A 21 1.76 -1.14 12.56
CA ARG A 21 1.14 0.20 12.44
C ARG A 21 -0.20 0.19 11.71
N ILE A 22 -1.22 -0.42 12.29
CA ILE A 22 -2.49 -0.67 11.58
C ILE A 22 -3.42 0.56 11.41
N ARG A 23 -3.15 1.68 12.09
CA ARG A 23 -4.08 2.84 12.13
C ARG A 23 -3.85 3.90 11.04
N TYR A 24 -2.78 3.78 10.26
CA TYR A 24 -2.28 4.86 9.41
C TYR A 24 -2.36 4.55 7.90
N TRP A 25 -3.18 3.56 7.52
CA TRP A 25 -3.37 3.15 6.11
C TRP A 25 -3.96 4.28 5.25
N HIS A 26 -4.81 5.13 5.84
CA HIS A 26 -5.44 6.30 5.23
C HIS A 26 -4.47 7.41 4.80
N VAL A 27 -3.21 7.34 5.24
CA VAL A 27 -2.11 8.23 4.80
C VAL A 27 -0.98 7.44 4.15
N GLY A 28 -1.18 6.17 3.81
CA GLY A 28 -0.15 5.34 3.19
C GLY A 28 1.05 5.03 4.08
N VAL A 29 0.85 4.93 5.38
CA VAL A 29 1.82 4.26 6.25
C VAL A 29 1.41 2.80 6.34
N PRO A 30 2.26 1.87 5.87
CA PRO A 30 1.96 0.46 5.95
C PRO A 30 2.03 -0.07 7.38
N PRO A 31 1.31 -1.17 7.68
CA PRO A 31 1.40 -1.80 8.99
C PRO A 31 2.80 -2.32 9.28
N SER A 32 3.55 -2.73 8.24
CA SER A 32 4.78 -3.48 8.41
C SER A 32 4.52 -4.72 9.29
N GLY A 33 5.30 -4.91 10.35
CA GLY A 33 5.20 -6.12 11.15
C GLY A 33 5.79 -7.34 10.45
N PRO A 34 5.68 -8.51 11.10
CA PRO A 34 6.18 -9.76 10.54
C PRO A 34 5.40 -10.13 9.27
N MET A 35 6.11 -10.53 8.21
CA MET A 35 5.48 -10.99 6.96
C MET A 35 4.85 -12.38 7.10
N ASP A 36 5.33 -13.17 8.06
CA ASP A 36 4.69 -14.38 8.60
C ASP A 36 4.36 -14.13 10.08
N ASP A 37 3.14 -13.63 10.32
CA ASP A 37 2.62 -13.27 11.63
C ASP A 37 2.50 -14.48 12.56
N LEU A 38 2.20 -15.65 12.01
CA LEU A 38 1.97 -16.86 12.79
C LEU A 38 3.26 -17.34 13.45
N SER A 39 4.34 -17.51 12.67
CA SER A 39 5.62 -17.95 13.20
C SER A 39 6.20 -16.93 14.19
N PHE A 40 6.03 -15.63 13.92
CA PHE A 40 6.44 -14.57 14.83
C PHE A 40 5.72 -14.65 16.18
N ARG A 41 4.38 -14.73 16.17
CA ARG A 41 3.57 -14.84 17.40
C ARG A 41 3.89 -16.12 18.17
N LEU A 42 4.12 -17.24 17.48
CA LEU A 42 4.54 -18.49 18.08
C LEU A 42 5.94 -18.40 18.72
N ALA A 43 6.87 -17.61 18.15
CA ALA A 43 8.17 -17.36 18.79
C ALA A 43 7.99 -16.63 20.13
N ASN A 44 7.15 -15.59 20.14
CA ASN A 44 6.83 -14.85 21.37
C ASN A 44 6.16 -15.74 22.42
N ILE A 45 5.18 -16.55 22.03
CA ILE A 45 4.54 -17.52 22.94
C ILE A 45 5.57 -18.51 23.50
N ALA A 46 6.53 -18.95 22.70
CA ALA A 46 7.52 -19.93 23.14
C ALA A 46 8.43 -19.41 24.28
N VAL A 47 8.71 -18.12 24.31
CA VAL A 47 9.47 -17.45 25.40
C VAL A 47 8.58 -16.86 26.49
N GLY A 48 7.26 -17.01 26.39
CA GLY A 48 6.28 -16.48 27.34
C GLY A 48 5.97 -14.99 27.16
N ASN A 49 6.33 -14.37 26.04
CA ASN A 49 5.98 -12.98 25.76
C ASN A 49 4.50 -12.84 25.38
N ALA A 50 4.00 -11.60 25.46
CA ALA A 50 2.80 -11.23 24.70
C ALA A 50 3.07 -11.44 23.20
N GLU A 51 2.05 -11.86 22.45
CA GLU A 51 2.18 -12.27 21.04
C GLU A 51 2.81 -11.20 20.14
N GLY A 52 2.55 -9.92 20.46
CA GLY A 52 3.05 -8.76 19.75
C GLY A 52 4.36 -8.16 20.27
N ALA A 53 5.04 -8.80 21.23
CA ALA A 53 6.31 -8.27 21.73
C ALA A 53 7.35 -8.16 20.58
N PRO A 54 8.17 -7.10 20.53
CA PRO A 54 9.12 -6.92 19.44
C PRO A 54 10.15 -8.05 19.38
N GLY A 55 10.35 -8.56 18.17
CA GLY A 55 11.30 -9.63 17.87
C GLY A 55 12.00 -9.36 16.54
N LEU A 56 12.84 -10.30 16.11
CA LEU A 56 13.55 -10.20 14.84
C LEU A 56 12.84 -11.01 13.75
N GLU A 57 12.66 -10.39 12.59
CA GLU A 57 12.40 -11.08 11.32
C GLU A 57 13.72 -11.18 10.55
N CYS A 58 14.12 -12.40 10.19
CA CYS A 58 15.36 -12.70 9.49
C CYS A 58 15.06 -13.38 8.16
N THR A 59 15.63 -12.87 7.06
CA THR A 59 15.33 -13.34 5.69
C THR A 59 16.54 -14.06 5.10
N LEU A 60 16.33 -15.23 4.47
CA LEU A 60 17.34 -16.11 3.84
C LEU A 60 18.41 -16.71 4.77
N VAL A 61 19.05 -15.90 5.62
CA VAL A 61 20.08 -16.34 6.57
C VAL A 61 19.87 -15.60 7.87
N GLY A 62 19.80 -16.34 8.97
CA GLY A 62 19.64 -15.74 10.30
C GLY A 62 20.91 -15.08 10.83
N PRO A 63 20.81 -14.30 11.92
CA PRO A 63 21.93 -13.63 12.54
C PRO A 63 22.74 -14.53 13.48
N GLN A 64 23.93 -14.05 13.85
CA GLN A 64 24.69 -14.52 15.00
C GLN A 64 24.61 -13.47 16.11
N LEU A 65 24.06 -13.85 17.25
CA LEU A 65 23.70 -12.97 18.36
C LEU A 65 24.46 -13.37 19.63
N GLN A 66 25.06 -12.41 20.33
CA GLN A 66 25.65 -12.62 21.64
C GLN A 66 24.89 -11.84 22.71
N PHE A 67 24.60 -12.47 23.84
CA PHE A 67 23.82 -11.88 24.93
C PHE A 67 24.72 -11.60 26.13
N ASP A 68 24.63 -10.42 26.75
CA ASP A 68 25.45 -10.07 27.91
C ASP A 68 24.88 -10.53 29.26
N ALA A 69 23.69 -11.12 29.25
CA ALA A 69 22.99 -11.62 30.43
C ALA A 69 22.23 -12.91 30.11
N ASP A 70 21.97 -13.69 31.15
CA ASP A 70 21.15 -14.91 31.06
C ASP A 70 19.76 -14.57 30.51
N THR A 71 19.28 -15.37 29.55
CA THR A 71 17.98 -15.14 28.92
C THR A 71 17.38 -16.42 28.34
N VAL A 72 16.13 -16.32 27.87
CA VAL A 72 15.46 -17.36 27.10
C VAL A 72 15.12 -16.81 25.72
N VAL A 73 15.46 -17.56 24.69
CA VAL A 73 15.13 -17.24 23.30
C VAL A 73 14.33 -18.36 22.65
N ALA A 74 13.65 -18.05 21.56
CA ALA A 74 13.06 -19.06 20.69
C ALA A 74 13.24 -18.66 19.22
N VAL A 75 13.46 -19.67 18.38
CA VAL A 75 13.59 -19.51 16.93
C VAL A 75 12.51 -20.32 16.23
N THR A 76 11.74 -19.69 15.34
CA THR A 76 10.60 -20.28 14.60
C THR A 76 10.64 -19.89 13.12
N GLY A 77 9.66 -20.30 12.33
CA GLY A 77 9.59 -20.04 10.89
C GLY A 77 10.29 -21.12 10.07
N ALA A 78 11.00 -20.70 9.02
CA ALA A 78 11.65 -21.60 8.08
C ALA A 78 12.69 -22.51 8.76
N PRO A 79 12.92 -23.74 8.24
CA PRO A 79 13.87 -24.67 8.86
C PRO A 79 15.30 -24.17 8.68
N VAL A 80 16.03 -24.08 9.78
CA VAL A 80 17.43 -23.66 9.86
C VAL A 80 18.23 -24.54 10.80
N SER A 81 19.53 -24.62 10.57
CA SER A 81 20.46 -25.11 11.59
C SER A 81 20.63 -24.04 12.67
N LEU A 82 20.53 -24.45 13.94
CA LEU A 82 20.62 -23.56 15.09
C LEU A 82 21.65 -24.10 16.08
N THR A 83 22.57 -23.23 16.52
CA THR A 83 23.55 -23.60 17.56
C THR A 83 23.64 -22.56 18.66
N VAL A 84 23.96 -23.04 19.87
CA VAL A 84 24.36 -22.20 21.02
C VAL A 84 25.80 -22.54 21.33
N SER A 85 26.72 -21.59 21.11
CA SER A 85 28.15 -21.76 21.35
C SER A 85 28.71 -23.04 20.67
N GLY A 86 28.24 -23.34 19.45
CA GLY A 86 28.61 -24.52 18.66
C GLY A 86 27.82 -25.80 18.95
N ARG A 87 26.97 -25.82 19.99
CA ARG A 87 26.10 -26.96 20.32
C ARG A 87 24.77 -26.86 19.58
N SER A 88 24.41 -27.89 18.81
CA SER A 88 23.13 -27.95 18.11
C SER A 88 21.95 -27.93 19.07
N VAL A 89 20.93 -27.12 18.76
CA VAL A 89 19.69 -26.98 19.52
C VAL A 89 18.49 -26.98 18.58
N PRO A 90 17.30 -27.44 19.01
CA PRO A 90 16.13 -27.48 18.14
C PRO A 90 15.42 -26.12 18.03
N GLN A 91 14.80 -25.85 16.88
CA GLN A 91 13.82 -24.76 16.73
C GLN A 91 12.51 -25.09 17.47
N TRP A 92 11.64 -24.08 17.64
CA TRP A 92 10.29 -24.20 18.21
C TRP A 92 10.23 -24.60 19.69
N VAL A 93 11.33 -24.41 20.43
CA VAL A 93 11.39 -24.60 21.89
C VAL A 93 12.03 -23.38 22.55
N PRO A 94 11.75 -23.11 23.84
CA PRO A 94 12.52 -22.16 24.63
C PRO A 94 13.95 -22.69 24.82
N ILE A 95 14.92 -21.83 24.53
CA ILE A 95 16.36 -22.10 24.64
C ILE A 95 16.91 -21.15 25.69
N THR A 96 17.42 -21.71 26.80
CA THR A 96 18.14 -20.93 27.81
C THR A 96 19.55 -20.65 27.31
N LEU A 97 19.96 -19.39 27.43
CA LEU A 97 21.31 -18.91 27.14
C LEU A 97 21.90 -18.34 28.43
N GLU A 98 23.16 -18.67 28.70
CA GLU A 98 23.96 -18.01 29.73
C GLU A 98 24.61 -16.73 29.18
N ALA A 99 24.95 -15.79 30.06
CA ALA A 99 25.67 -14.59 29.70
C ALA A 99 26.97 -14.90 28.93
N GLY A 100 27.14 -14.26 27.77
CA GLY A 100 28.27 -14.42 26.87
C GLY A 100 28.09 -15.50 25.79
N GLU A 101 27.07 -16.36 25.89
CA GLU A 101 26.80 -17.37 24.87
C GLU A 101 26.34 -16.76 23.54
N ILE A 102 26.65 -17.48 22.45
CA ILE A 102 26.36 -17.06 21.08
C ILE A 102 25.28 -17.95 20.50
N LEU A 103 24.16 -17.36 20.10
CA LEU A 103 23.14 -18.00 19.27
C LEU A 103 23.49 -17.78 17.80
N ASP A 104 23.78 -18.85 17.05
CA ASP A 104 24.05 -18.77 15.62
C ASP A 104 22.94 -19.45 14.82
N ILE A 105 22.30 -18.66 13.95
CA ILE A 105 21.19 -19.06 13.10
C ILE A 105 21.68 -19.17 11.66
N GLY A 106 21.63 -20.38 11.11
CA GLY A 106 22.13 -20.67 9.77
C GLY A 106 21.28 -20.12 8.62
N ALA A 107 21.63 -20.56 7.41
CA ALA A 107 20.84 -20.32 6.22
C ALA A 107 19.55 -21.15 6.23
N VAL A 108 18.48 -20.56 5.68
CA VAL A 108 17.23 -21.26 5.41
C VAL A 108 17.48 -22.39 4.42
N GLY A 109 16.89 -23.56 4.70
CA GLY A 109 17.01 -24.75 3.87
C GLY A 109 16.15 -24.71 2.60
N VAL A 110 15.47 -25.81 2.31
CA VAL A 110 14.78 -26.03 1.03
C VAL A 110 13.41 -25.35 0.95
N VAL A 111 12.75 -25.15 2.10
CA VAL A 111 11.38 -24.61 2.19
C VAL A 111 11.35 -23.37 3.07
N GLY A 112 10.43 -22.45 2.76
CA GLY A 112 10.33 -21.16 3.45
C GLY A 112 11.42 -20.16 3.07
N MET A 113 11.35 -18.98 3.68
CA MET A 113 12.25 -17.85 3.44
C MET A 113 12.60 -17.06 4.71
N ARG A 114 11.70 -17.02 5.70
CA ARG A 114 11.84 -16.19 6.90
C ARG A 114 11.87 -16.99 8.19
N VAL A 115 12.72 -16.54 9.10
CA VAL A 115 12.94 -17.08 10.44
C VAL A 115 12.68 -15.97 11.44
N TYR A 116 12.10 -16.31 12.59
CA TYR A 116 11.80 -15.34 13.63
C TYR A 116 12.53 -15.67 14.92
N VAL A 117 13.02 -14.63 15.59
CA VAL A 117 13.70 -14.74 16.88
C VAL A 117 12.95 -13.90 17.91
N ALA A 118 12.48 -14.56 18.95
CA ALA A 118 11.95 -13.91 20.14
C ALA A 118 12.94 -14.03 21.30
N VAL A 119 13.04 -12.96 22.09
CA VAL A 119 13.82 -12.91 23.32
C VAL A 119 12.85 -12.66 24.46
N ALA A 120 12.96 -13.38 25.57
CA ALA A 120 12.14 -13.17 26.75
C ALA A 120 12.17 -11.69 27.19
N GLY A 121 10.99 -11.11 27.39
CA GLY A 121 10.79 -9.69 27.66
C GLY A 121 10.66 -8.80 26.40
N GLY A 122 11.15 -9.26 25.25
CA GLY A 122 11.10 -8.53 23.97
C GLY A 122 12.27 -7.55 23.78
N ILE A 123 12.42 -7.08 22.54
CA ILE A 123 13.47 -6.13 22.16
C ILE A 123 12.99 -4.70 22.42
N ASP A 124 13.84 -3.88 23.04
CA ASP A 124 13.60 -2.44 23.12
C ASP A 124 14.02 -1.77 21.81
N ALA A 125 13.10 -1.02 21.23
CA ALA A 125 13.23 -0.44 19.90
C ALA A 125 12.40 0.83 19.80
N GLU A 126 12.73 1.67 18.81
CA GLU A 126 12.08 2.94 18.59
C GLU A 126 10.59 2.75 18.31
N LEU A 127 9.74 3.40 19.12
CA LEU A 127 8.31 3.48 18.90
C LEU A 127 8.01 4.63 17.94
N TYR A 128 7.49 4.31 16.76
CA TYR A 128 7.11 5.30 15.75
C TYR A 128 5.70 5.01 15.25
N LEU A 129 4.80 5.99 15.38
CA LEU A 129 3.36 5.83 15.06
C LEU A 129 2.76 4.57 15.71
N GLU A 130 2.91 4.46 17.03
CA GLU A 130 2.36 3.39 17.88
C GLU A 130 2.95 1.98 17.70
N SER A 131 3.96 1.78 16.84
CA SER A 131 4.60 0.45 16.68
C SER A 131 6.12 0.55 16.53
N ARG A 132 6.80 -0.54 16.90
CA ARG A 132 8.25 -0.74 16.82
C ARG A 132 8.69 -1.45 15.54
N SER A 133 7.76 -1.72 14.64
CA SER A 133 8.04 -2.38 13.37
C SER A 133 8.95 -1.53 12.49
N THR A 134 9.90 -2.15 11.80
CA THR A 134 10.80 -1.43 10.88
C THR A 134 10.10 -1.27 9.53
N PHE A 135 9.95 -0.04 9.03
CA PHE A 135 9.60 0.22 7.62
C PHE A 135 10.83 0.79 6.92
N THR A 136 11.57 -0.06 6.21
CA THR A 136 12.88 0.29 5.65
C THR A 136 12.79 1.35 4.55
N LEU A 137 11.72 1.33 3.77
CA LEU A 137 11.45 2.29 2.71
C LEU A 137 11.18 3.70 3.27
N GLY A 138 10.37 3.79 4.32
CA GLY A 138 10.11 5.05 5.03
C GLY A 138 11.21 5.46 6.02
N LYS A 139 12.19 4.59 6.28
CA LYS A 139 13.33 4.82 7.18
C LYS A 139 12.93 5.17 8.61
N PHE A 140 11.92 4.48 9.17
CA PHE A 140 11.51 4.66 10.57
C PHE A 140 11.11 3.37 11.28
N GLY A 141 11.11 3.43 12.62
CA GLY A 141 10.82 2.32 13.52
C GLY A 141 11.98 1.32 13.64
N GLY A 142 11.87 0.41 14.60
CA GLY A 142 12.88 -0.62 14.83
C GLY A 142 14.23 -0.03 15.29
N LYS A 143 15.31 -0.36 14.57
CA LYS A 143 16.65 0.20 14.79
C LYS A 143 16.98 1.19 13.69
N ASP A 144 16.82 2.47 13.98
CA ASP A 144 17.13 3.59 13.07
C ASP A 144 16.42 3.47 11.70
N GLY A 145 15.26 2.80 11.64
CA GLY A 145 14.50 2.63 10.39
C GLY A 145 15.11 1.71 9.34
N ARG A 146 16.10 0.87 9.71
CA ARG A 146 16.86 0.04 8.75
C ARG A 146 16.98 -1.42 9.20
N ALA A 147 17.46 -2.25 8.27
CA ALA A 147 17.96 -3.57 8.63
C ALA A 147 19.21 -3.45 9.53
N LEU A 148 19.39 -4.45 10.40
CA LEU A 148 20.55 -4.57 11.26
C LEU A 148 21.83 -4.76 10.44
N THR A 149 22.95 -4.30 10.98
CA THR A 149 24.29 -4.46 10.44
C THR A 149 25.22 -5.08 11.49
N ASP A 150 26.27 -5.74 11.03
CA ASP A 150 27.29 -6.31 11.91
C ASP A 150 27.86 -5.22 12.85
N GLY A 151 27.95 -5.53 14.14
CA GLY A 151 28.37 -4.60 15.18
C GLY A 151 27.24 -3.76 15.80
N ASP A 152 26.01 -3.84 15.29
CA ASP A 152 24.86 -3.23 15.97
C ASP A 152 24.69 -3.82 17.38
N THR A 153 24.10 -3.02 18.27
CA THR A 153 23.69 -3.44 19.61
C THR A 153 22.22 -3.13 19.80
N LEU A 154 21.49 -4.08 20.38
CA LEU A 154 20.08 -3.95 20.74
C LEU A 154 19.93 -4.06 22.26
N ALA A 155 19.00 -3.32 22.84
CA ALA A 155 18.62 -3.49 24.24
C ALA A 155 17.42 -4.44 24.34
N THR A 156 17.34 -5.18 25.44
CA THR A 156 16.13 -5.92 25.82
C THR A 156 15.25 -5.07 26.74
N THR A 157 13.95 -5.32 26.68
CA THR A 157 13.00 -4.68 27.57
C THR A 157 13.16 -5.26 28.98
N PRO A 158 13.12 -4.45 30.06
CA PRO A 158 13.19 -4.95 31.44
C PRO A 158 11.89 -5.66 31.89
N THR A 159 10.91 -5.83 31.01
CA THR A 159 9.60 -6.41 31.32
C THR A 159 9.71 -7.92 31.42
N ALA A 160 9.19 -8.49 32.51
CA ALA A 160 9.07 -9.94 32.64
C ALA A 160 8.11 -10.51 31.58
N PRO A 161 8.34 -11.74 31.08
CA PRO A 161 7.39 -12.41 30.20
C PRO A 161 5.96 -12.41 30.76
N ALA A 162 4.97 -12.15 29.91
CA ALA A 162 3.57 -12.08 30.31
C ALA A 162 2.96 -13.46 30.66
N GLY A 163 3.56 -14.53 30.15
CA GLY A 163 3.12 -15.91 30.31
C GLY A 163 4.28 -16.87 30.58
N VAL A 164 3.98 -18.17 30.54
CA VAL A 164 4.96 -19.23 30.82
C VAL A 164 5.58 -19.70 29.51
N ALA A 165 6.92 -19.67 29.45
CA ALA A 165 7.67 -20.21 28.32
C ALA A 165 7.34 -21.70 28.12
N ARG A 166 7.09 -22.10 26.86
CA ARG A 166 6.73 -23.48 26.50
C ARG A 166 7.21 -23.83 25.10
N ARG A 167 7.39 -25.12 24.84
CA ARG A 167 7.57 -25.60 23.47
C ARG A 167 6.30 -25.40 22.64
N ILE A 168 6.48 -25.20 21.34
CA ILE A 168 5.39 -25.18 20.36
C ILE A 168 5.10 -26.61 19.90
N LEU A 169 3.81 -26.98 19.93
CA LEU A 169 3.33 -28.31 19.60
C LEU A 169 3.31 -28.52 18.08
N GLY A 170 3.29 -29.79 17.65
CA GLY A 170 3.39 -30.12 16.22
C GLY A 170 2.23 -29.59 15.37
N ASP A 171 1.03 -29.57 15.94
CA ASP A 171 -0.21 -29.08 15.32
C ASP A 171 -0.32 -27.55 15.27
N GLU A 172 0.52 -26.83 16.02
CA GLU A 172 0.64 -25.37 15.97
C GLU A 172 1.62 -24.91 14.88
N LYS A 173 2.55 -25.78 14.46
CA LYS A 173 3.59 -25.41 13.50
C LYS A 173 3.00 -25.28 12.09
N PRO A 174 3.35 -24.21 11.35
CA PRO A 174 2.94 -24.07 9.96
C PRO A 174 3.59 -25.14 9.08
N ALA A 175 2.84 -25.65 8.11
CA ALA A 175 3.35 -26.54 7.07
C ALA A 175 3.99 -25.71 5.94
N LEU A 176 5.31 -25.84 5.79
CA LEU A 176 6.07 -25.15 4.74
C LEU A 176 6.26 -26.06 3.52
N THR A 177 6.15 -25.49 2.32
CA THR A 177 6.19 -26.19 1.03
C THR A 177 6.84 -25.30 -0.03
N ASN A 178 6.97 -25.80 -1.25
CA ASN A 178 7.34 -25.03 -2.44
C ASN A 178 6.18 -24.90 -3.44
N ASN A 179 5.08 -25.63 -3.19
CA ASN A 179 3.84 -25.55 -3.95
C ASN A 179 2.72 -25.19 -2.98
N TRP A 180 2.28 -23.94 -3.04
CA TRP A 180 1.42 -23.32 -2.04
C TRP A 180 -0.01 -23.22 -2.53
N HIS A 181 -0.96 -23.63 -1.70
CA HIS A 181 -2.36 -23.25 -1.86
C HIS A 181 -2.65 -22.08 -0.92
N LEU A 182 -3.11 -20.96 -1.47
CA LEU A 182 -3.49 -19.77 -0.71
C LEU A 182 -5.01 -19.68 -0.64
N ALA A 183 -5.58 -19.69 0.58
CA ALA A 183 -7.00 -19.41 0.72
C ALA A 183 -7.30 -17.93 0.46
N VAL A 184 -8.18 -17.66 -0.50
CA VAL A 184 -8.57 -16.30 -0.90
C VAL A 184 -10.08 -16.09 -0.79
N THR A 185 -10.50 -14.88 -0.49
CA THR A 185 -11.88 -14.45 -0.73
C THR A 185 -11.97 -13.74 -2.09
N VAL A 186 -13.07 -13.95 -2.81
CA VAL A 186 -13.41 -13.20 -4.02
C VAL A 186 -13.63 -11.71 -3.71
N GLY A 187 -13.22 -10.84 -4.63
CA GLY A 187 -13.35 -9.39 -4.55
C GLY A 187 -12.07 -8.63 -4.15
N PRO A 188 -12.07 -7.29 -4.31
CA PRO A 188 -13.24 -6.47 -4.64
C PRO A 188 -13.63 -6.41 -6.12
N HIS A 189 -12.68 -6.64 -7.03
CA HIS A 189 -12.84 -6.36 -8.45
C HIS A 189 -12.94 -7.63 -9.31
N SER A 190 -13.48 -8.73 -8.78
CA SER A 190 -13.74 -9.96 -9.57
C SER A 190 -14.96 -9.85 -10.49
N ALA A 191 -15.85 -8.92 -10.18
CA ALA A 191 -17.10 -8.70 -10.88
C ALA A 191 -16.90 -8.50 -12.41
N PRO A 192 -17.87 -8.94 -13.23
CA PRO A 192 -17.68 -9.13 -14.67
C PRO A 192 -17.47 -7.83 -15.45
N GLU A 193 -17.57 -6.66 -14.81
CA GLU A 193 -17.17 -5.38 -15.39
C GLU A 193 -15.65 -5.21 -15.53
N PHE A 194 -14.84 -6.02 -14.85
CA PHE A 194 -13.37 -5.94 -14.87
C PHE A 194 -12.71 -7.15 -15.52
N PHE A 195 -13.04 -8.35 -15.07
CA PHE A 195 -12.48 -9.62 -15.55
C PHE A 195 -13.55 -10.46 -16.25
N THR A 196 -13.17 -11.23 -17.27
CA THR A 196 -14.09 -12.20 -17.84
C THR A 196 -14.26 -13.40 -16.89
N PRO A 197 -15.37 -14.15 -16.96
CA PRO A 197 -15.51 -15.38 -16.18
C PRO A 197 -14.34 -16.35 -16.37
N GLU A 198 -13.83 -16.47 -17.60
CA GLU A 198 -12.67 -17.30 -17.91
C GLU A 198 -11.39 -16.80 -17.23
N ASP A 199 -11.21 -15.48 -17.05
CA ASP A 199 -10.05 -14.93 -16.34
C ASP A 199 -10.06 -15.36 -14.87
N ILE A 200 -11.24 -15.40 -14.27
CA ILE A 200 -11.43 -15.88 -12.89
C ILE A 200 -11.22 -17.39 -12.81
N ASP A 201 -11.69 -18.16 -13.79
CA ASP A 201 -11.43 -19.60 -13.87
C ASP A 201 -9.93 -19.90 -14.02
N ASP A 202 -9.23 -19.19 -14.91
CA ASP A 202 -7.80 -19.35 -15.12
C ASP A 202 -7.00 -18.97 -13.86
N LEU A 203 -7.43 -17.95 -13.12
CA LEU A 203 -6.86 -17.54 -11.83
C LEU A 203 -6.88 -18.68 -10.79
N TYR A 204 -7.98 -19.42 -10.70
CA TYR A 204 -8.12 -20.51 -9.71
C TYR A 204 -7.47 -21.83 -10.17
N ASN A 205 -7.42 -22.08 -11.47
CA ASN A 205 -6.97 -23.36 -12.02
C ASN A 205 -5.51 -23.37 -12.46
N THR A 206 -4.83 -22.22 -12.50
CA THR A 206 -3.43 -22.11 -12.95
C THR A 206 -2.48 -21.88 -11.77
N PRO A 207 -1.41 -22.68 -11.63
CA PRO A 207 -0.31 -22.36 -10.73
C PRO A 207 0.49 -21.16 -11.26
N TYR A 208 0.68 -20.16 -10.41
CA TYR A 208 1.52 -18.99 -10.67
C TYR A 208 2.92 -19.23 -10.10
N GLU A 209 3.97 -18.79 -10.79
CA GLU A 209 5.35 -18.87 -10.31
C GLU A 209 5.74 -17.59 -9.56
N VAL A 210 6.38 -17.71 -8.41
CA VAL A 210 6.91 -16.57 -7.66
C VAL A 210 8.14 -16.00 -8.37
N HIS A 211 8.05 -14.75 -8.80
CA HIS A 211 9.13 -14.06 -9.49
C HIS A 211 10.23 -13.58 -8.52
N PHE A 212 11.48 -13.50 -8.99
CA PHE A 212 12.62 -13.10 -8.15
C PHE A 212 12.56 -11.65 -7.65
N ASN A 213 11.84 -10.78 -8.38
CA ASN A 213 11.64 -9.37 -8.01
C ASN A 213 10.49 -9.21 -7.01
N SER A 214 10.64 -9.84 -5.84
CA SER A 214 9.66 -9.88 -4.75
C SER A 214 10.32 -9.46 -3.43
N ASP A 215 9.61 -8.69 -2.62
CA ASP A 215 10.07 -8.22 -1.32
C ASP A 215 8.89 -8.00 -0.35
N ARG A 216 9.09 -7.24 0.72
CA ARG A 216 8.04 -6.95 1.72
C ARG A 216 6.93 -6.03 1.19
N THR A 217 7.16 -5.30 0.10
CA THR A 217 6.12 -4.48 -0.57
C THR A 217 5.12 -5.36 -1.32
N GLY A 218 5.59 -6.49 -1.85
CA GLY A 218 4.74 -7.49 -2.47
C GLY A 218 5.50 -8.63 -3.15
N VAL A 219 4.78 -9.71 -3.39
CA VAL A 219 5.29 -10.91 -4.06
C VAL A 219 4.77 -10.92 -5.50
N ARG A 220 5.66 -10.69 -6.46
CA ARG A 220 5.32 -10.68 -7.88
C ARG A 220 5.15 -12.10 -8.39
N LEU A 221 4.18 -12.29 -9.27
CA LEU A 221 3.83 -13.58 -9.80
C LEU A 221 3.96 -13.58 -11.34
N VAL A 222 4.35 -14.72 -11.88
CA VAL A 222 4.33 -15.01 -13.32
C VAL A 222 3.20 -16.00 -13.57
N GLY A 223 2.29 -15.63 -14.46
CA GLY A 223 1.11 -16.44 -14.77
C GLY A 223 0.38 -15.93 -16.02
N PRO A 224 -0.83 -16.45 -16.27
CA PRO A 224 -1.62 -16.06 -17.44
C PRO A 224 -1.97 -14.58 -17.40
N GLN A 225 -1.99 -13.96 -18.58
CA GLN A 225 -2.44 -12.57 -18.75
C GLN A 225 -3.97 -12.52 -18.84
N PRO A 226 -4.63 -11.56 -18.17
CA PRO A 226 -6.08 -11.42 -18.27
C PRO A 226 -6.53 -11.04 -19.68
N ARG A 227 -7.72 -11.50 -20.09
CA ARG A 227 -8.38 -11.07 -21.34
C ARG A 227 -9.09 -9.74 -21.20
N TRP A 228 -9.45 -9.35 -19.97
CA TRP A 228 -10.15 -8.12 -19.61
C TRP A 228 -11.58 -8.04 -20.15
N ALA A 229 -12.53 -7.64 -19.30
CA ALA A 229 -13.94 -7.44 -19.71
C ALA A 229 -14.19 -6.05 -20.36
N ARG A 230 -13.17 -5.20 -20.39
CA ARG A 230 -13.24 -3.81 -20.87
C ARG A 230 -12.00 -3.44 -21.66
N ASN A 231 -12.12 -2.41 -22.49
CA ASN A 231 -11.06 -1.99 -23.42
C ASN A 231 -10.08 -0.97 -22.83
N ASP A 232 -10.46 -0.26 -21.76
CA ASP A 232 -9.61 0.71 -21.04
C ASP A 232 -10.22 1.05 -19.67
N GLY A 233 -9.51 1.88 -18.89
CA GLY A 233 -9.93 2.40 -17.58
C GLY A 233 -10.47 3.84 -17.63
N GLY A 234 -10.77 4.40 -18.82
CA GLY A 234 -11.29 5.76 -18.97
C GLY A 234 -10.37 6.85 -18.42
N GLU A 235 -10.92 7.78 -17.63
CA GLU A 235 -10.18 8.90 -17.04
C GLU A 235 -9.14 8.48 -15.97
N ALA A 236 -9.21 7.23 -15.49
CA ALA A 236 -8.23 6.68 -14.55
C ALA A 236 -6.95 6.18 -15.22
N GLY A 237 -6.99 5.91 -16.53
CA GLY A 237 -5.87 5.41 -17.31
C GLY A 237 -6.31 4.55 -18.50
N LEU A 238 -5.40 4.40 -19.47
CA LEU A 238 -5.71 3.73 -20.73
C LEU A 238 -5.67 2.19 -20.65
N HIS A 239 -5.09 1.61 -19.59
CA HIS A 239 -5.03 0.17 -19.43
C HIS A 239 -6.36 -0.37 -18.84
N PRO A 240 -6.90 -1.51 -19.31
CA PRO A 240 -8.10 -2.13 -18.74
C PRO A 240 -8.02 -2.51 -17.26
N SER A 241 -6.84 -2.51 -16.66
CA SER A 241 -6.70 -2.72 -15.21
C SER A 241 -6.86 -1.42 -14.40
N ASN A 242 -6.83 -0.25 -15.05
CA ASN A 242 -6.87 1.03 -14.35
C ASN A 242 -8.26 1.36 -13.79
N ILE A 243 -8.30 1.79 -12.54
CA ILE A 243 -9.49 2.30 -11.85
C ILE A 243 -9.16 3.60 -11.15
N HIS A 244 -10.17 4.39 -10.83
CA HIS A 244 -9.97 5.53 -9.95
C HIS A 244 -9.41 5.07 -8.63
N ASP A 245 -8.35 5.75 -8.20
CA ASP A 245 -7.49 5.29 -7.12
C ASP A 245 -8.32 5.00 -5.84
N THR A 246 -8.14 3.80 -5.31
CA THR A 246 -8.92 3.22 -4.22
C THR A 246 -7.99 2.56 -3.21
N ALA A 247 -8.51 2.28 -2.02
CA ALA A 247 -7.76 1.62 -0.97
C ALA A 247 -7.60 0.11 -1.26
N TYR A 248 -6.37 -0.38 -1.14
CA TYR A 248 -6.00 -1.78 -1.21
C TYR A 248 -6.05 -2.47 0.15
N SER A 249 -5.96 -3.80 0.10
CA SER A 249 -5.82 -4.67 1.27
C SER A 249 -4.49 -5.40 1.23
N VAL A 250 -3.86 -5.60 2.40
CA VAL A 250 -2.71 -6.51 2.50
C VAL A 250 -3.15 -7.91 2.06
N GLY A 251 -2.38 -8.53 1.16
CA GLY A 251 -2.68 -9.80 0.54
C GLY A 251 -3.65 -9.72 -0.65
N ALA A 252 -4.07 -8.53 -1.08
CA ALA A 252 -4.79 -8.39 -2.35
C ALA A 252 -3.87 -8.78 -3.51
N LEU A 253 -4.43 -9.50 -4.49
CA LEU A 253 -3.78 -9.76 -5.76
C LEU A 253 -4.03 -8.56 -6.68
N ASP A 254 -3.06 -7.66 -6.80
CA ASP A 254 -3.17 -6.45 -7.61
C ASP A 254 -2.64 -6.69 -9.03
N PHE A 255 -3.35 -6.20 -10.05
CA PHE A 255 -2.94 -6.30 -11.46
C PHE A 255 -2.38 -4.97 -11.96
N THR A 256 -1.08 -4.76 -11.74
CA THR A 256 -0.34 -3.60 -12.27
C THR A 256 -0.14 -3.75 -13.78
N GLY A 257 -1.08 -3.27 -14.57
CA GLY A 257 -1.20 -3.68 -15.98
C GLY A 257 -1.64 -5.15 -16.06
N ASP A 258 -0.92 -5.95 -16.85
CA ASP A 258 -1.15 -7.40 -16.97
C ASP A 258 -0.34 -8.26 -15.99
N THR A 259 0.44 -7.62 -15.11
CA THR A 259 1.34 -8.33 -14.18
C THR A 259 0.74 -8.41 -12.78
N PRO A 260 0.52 -9.62 -12.24
CA PRO A 260 0.00 -9.81 -10.89
C PRO A 260 1.05 -9.66 -9.78
N ILE A 261 0.67 -9.02 -8.68
CA ILE A 261 1.46 -8.91 -7.45
C ILE A 261 0.59 -9.09 -6.20
N LEU A 262 1.00 -9.95 -5.28
CA LEU A 262 0.39 -10.05 -3.95
C LEU A 262 0.94 -8.96 -3.05
N LEU A 263 0.09 -8.02 -2.63
CA LEU A 263 0.53 -6.88 -1.82
C LEU A 263 0.97 -7.34 -0.42
N GLY A 264 2.19 -6.96 -0.04
CA GLY A 264 2.80 -7.34 1.23
C GLY A 264 2.48 -6.37 2.37
N PRO A 265 3.00 -6.62 3.58
CA PRO A 265 2.77 -5.76 4.75
C PRO A 265 3.42 -4.38 4.64
N ASP A 266 4.42 -4.20 3.77
CA ASP A 266 5.04 -2.90 3.42
C ASP A 266 4.49 -2.37 2.08
N GLY A 267 3.40 -2.95 1.58
CA GLY A 267 2.78 -2.63 0.30
C GLY A 267 2.05 -1.28 0.29
N PRO A 268 1.66 -0.82 -0.92
CA PRO A 268 0.97 0.45 -1.11
C PRO A 268 -0.45 0.42 -0.51
N SER A 269 -0.91 1.58 -0.01
CA SER A 269 -2.26 1.70 0.53
C SER A 269 -3.30 2.07 -0.52
N LEU A 270 -3.05 3.13 -1.27
CA LEU A 270 -3.96 3.68 -2.27
C LEU A 270 -3.33 3.45 -3.64
N GLY A 271 -4.11 2.98 -4.60
CA GLY A 271 -3.67 2.88 -5.98
C GLY A 271 -4.81 2.61 -6.96
N GLY A 272 -4.49 2.67 -8.24
CA GLY A 272 -5.46 2.71 -9.32
C GLY A 272 -5.47 1.45 -10.20
N PHE A 273 -5.37 0.27 -9.60
CA PHE A 273 -5.47 -1.02 -10.30
C PHE A 273 -6.49 -1.95 -9.66
N VAL A 274 -7.05 -2.86 -10.45
CA VAL A 274 -8.04 -3.84 -9.97
C VAL A 274 -7.39 -5.00 -9.19
N CYS A 275 -8.16 -5.58 -8.27
CA CYS A 275 -7.77 -6.74 -7.49
C CYS A 275 -8.91 -7.75 -7.46
N PRO A 276 -8.82 -8.91 -8.14
CA PRO A 276 -9.92 -9.87 -8.20
C PRO A 276 -10.09 -10.63 -6.88
N VAL A 277 -9.02 -10.92 -6.14
CA VAL A 277 -9.06 -11.73 -4.92
C VAL A 277 -8.15 -11.16 -3.83
N THR A 278 -8.44 -11.53 -2.58
CA THR A 278 -7.62 -11.16 -1.42
C THR A 278 -7.32 -12.39 -0.57
N VAL A 279 -6.04 -12.60 -0.24
CA VAL A 279 -5.61 -13.66 0.69
C VAL A 279 -6.19 -13.40 2.08
N THR A 280 -6.82 -14.44 2.62
CA THR A 280 -7.50 -14.35 3.92
C THR A 280 -6.53 -14.00 5.05
N THR A 281 -7.02 -13.27 6.07
CA THR A 281 -6.19 -12.84 7.21
C THR A 281 -5.42 -13.98 7.86
N ALA A 282 -6.02 -15.17 7.97
CA ALA A 282 -5.39 -16.35 8.57
C ALA A 282 -4.32 -17.02 7.71
N GLU A 283 -4.22 -16.68 6.42
CA GLU A 283 -3.32 -17.28 5.45
C GLU A 283 -2.26 -16.31 4.94
N ARG A 284 -2.35 -15.02 5.30
CA ARG A 284 -1.36 -13.99 4.98
C ARG A 284 0.07 -14.40 5.37
N TRP A 285 0.21 -15.21 6.43
CA TRP A 285 1.51 -15.72 6.86
C TRP A 285 2.28 -16.47 5.77
N LYS A 286 1.60 -17.10 4.82
CA LYS A 286 2.23 -17.84 3.71
C LYS A 286 3.03 -16.90 2.81
N LEU A 287 2.60 -15.64 2.64
CA LEU A 287 3.32 -14.64 1.83
C LEU A 287 4.75 -14.43 2.34
N GLY A 288 4.95 -14.47 3.66
CA GLY A 288 6.27 -14.34 4.28
C GLY A 288 7.21 -15.52 4.02
N GLN A 289 6.69 -16.65 3.56
CA GLN A 289 7.44 -17.88 3.31
C GLN A 289 7.60 -18.24 1.83
N LEU A 290 6.89 -17.54 0.94
CA LEU A 290 7.09 -17.63 -0.51
C LEU A 290 8.53 -17.23 -0.87
N LYS A 291 9.18 -18.01 -1.73
CA LYS A 291 10.48 -17.66 -2.32
C LYS A 291 10.45 -17.79 -3.85
N PRO A 292 11.38 -17.13 -4.56
CA PRO A 292 11.47 -17.24 -6.02
C PRO A 292 11.51 -18.69 -6.50
N GLY A 293 10.70 -18.99 -7.53
CA GLY A 293 10.54 -20.33 -8.08
C GLY A 293 9.53 -21.24 -7.36
N ASP A 294 8.96 -20.81 -6.23
CA ASP A 294 7.79 -21.48 -5.65
C ASP A 294 6.57 -21.32 -6.58
N THR A 295 5.62 -22.26 -6.50
CA THR A 295 4.32 -22.14 -7.16
C THR A 295 3.22 -21.77 -6.17
N VAL A 296 2.24 -21.00 -6.64
CA VAL A 296 1.08 -20.53 -5.89
C VAL A 296 -0.19 -20.86 -6.67
N GLN A 297 -1.12 -21.55 -6.04
CA GLN A 297 -2.49 -21.73 -6.54
C GLN A 297 -3.47 -21.05 -5.59
N PHE A 298 -4.37 -20.24 -6.16
CA PHE A 298 -5.41 -19.57 -5.41
C PHE A 298 -6.60 -20.48 -5.20
N VAL A 299 -6.99 -20.70 -3.95
CA VAL A 299 -8.13 -21.53 -3.60
C VAL A 299 -9.20 -20.65 -2.97
N PRO A 300 -10.33 -20.41 -3.65
CA PRO A 300 -11.38 -19.59 -3.09
C PRO A 300 -11.97 -20.27 -1.86
N VAL A 301 -12.28 -19.46 -0.84
CA VAL A 301 -13.00 -19.86 0.37
C VAL A 301 -14.16 -18.87 0.63
N ARG A 302 -15.24 -19.38 1.22
CA ARG A 302 -16.34 -18.52 1.68
C ARG A 302 -15.88 -17.64 2.83
N ALA A 303 -16.27 -16.37 2.84
CA ALA A 303 -15.87 -15.43 3.89
C ALA A 303 -16.24 -15.92 5.30
N ALA A 304 -17.40 -16.57 5.44
CA ALA A 304 -17.86 -17.13 6.72
C ALA A 304 -17.07 -18.35 7.21
N GLU A 305 -16.25 -18.98 6.37
CA GLU A 305 -15.48 -20.20 6.67
C GLU A 305 -13.99 -19.93 6.91
N VAL A 306 -13.59 -18.66 6.82
CA VAL A 306 -12.23 -18.20 7.07
C VAL A 306 -11.84 -18.48 8.52
N ALA A 307 -10.67 -19.07 8.72
CA ALA A 307 -10.14 -19.29 10.07
C ALA A 307 -9.87 -17.93 10.73
N SER A 308 -10.01 -17.83 12.05
CA SER A 308 -9.71 -16.58 12.74
C SER A 308 -8.20 -16.31 12.76
N VAL A 309 -7.82 -15.05 12.54
CA VAL A 309 -6.43 -14.61 12.70
C VAL A 309 -5.93 -14.83 14.14
N ALA A 310 -6.82 -14.82 15.14
CA ALA A 310 -6.48 -15.03 16.54
C ALA A 310 -6.24 -16.51 16.91
N SER A 311 -6.67 -17.46 16.07
CA SER A 311 -6.55 -18.89 16.36
C SER A 311 -5.11 -19.41 16.22
N PHE A 312 -4.78 -20.43 17.01
CA PHE A 312 -3.58 -21.27 16.90
C PHE A 312 -3.96 -22.75 16.72
N GLY A 313 -2.96 -23.60 16.50
CA GLY A 313 -3.16 -25.05 16.41
C GLY A 313 -4.05 -25.47 15.24
N VAL A 314 -4.81 -26.55 15.44
CA VAL A 314 -5.71 -27.10 14.41
C VAL A 314 -6.75 -26.11 13.90
N HIS A 315 -7.19 -25.15 14.72
CA HIS A 315 -8.18 -24.13 14.32
C HIS A 315 -7.60 -23.05 13.41
N ARG A 316 -6.27 -22.83 13.45
CA ARG A 316 -5.58 -21.94 12.50
C ARG A 316 -5.45 -22.57 11.12
N ARG A 317 -5.53 -23.91 11.03
CA ARG A 317 -5.37 -24.70 9.80
C ARG A 317 -4.01 -24.55 9.09
N ALA A 318 -3.03 -23.87 9.71
CA ALA A 318 -1.72 -23.63 9.12
C ALA A 318 -0.83 -24.89 9.06
N GLY A 319 -1.14 -25.93 9.84
CA GLY A 319 -0.43 -27.22 9.80
C GLY A 319 -0.72 -28.06 8.54
N PHE A 320 -1.54 -27.56 7.61
CA PHE A 320 -1.86 -28.23 6.35
C PHE A 320 -1.32 -27.43 5.17
N SER A 321 -0.69 -28.11 4.21
CA SER A 321 -0.24 -27.48 2.96
C SER A 321 -1.39 -27.23 1.97
N THR A 322 -2.56 -27.82 2.21
CA THR A 322 -3.77 -27.64 1.40
C THR A 322 -4.85 -26.86 2.14
N VAL A 323 -5.78 -26.28 1.39
CA VAL A 323 -6.94 -25.55 1.92
C VAL A 323 -8.10 -26.52 2.14
N ILE A 324 -8.58 -26.62 3.38
CA ILE A 324 -9.59 -27.64 3.81
C ILE A 324 -11.04 -27.23 3.51
N SER A 325 -11.31 -25.94 3.28
CA SER A 325 -12.65 -25.38 3.14
C SER A 325 -12.86 -24.68 1.80
N ALA A 326 -12.36 -25.30 0.72
CA ALA A 326 -12.50 -24.77 -0.64
C ALA A 326 -13.98 -24.58 -1.01
N GLY A 327 -14.27 -23.44 -1.63
CA GLY A 327 -15.60 -23.05 -2.07
C GLY A 327 -15.67 -21.53 -2.20
N THR A 328 -16.47 -20.98 -3.09
CA THR A 328 -16.56 -19.53 -3.27
C THR A 328 -17.92 -19.02 -2.82
N ASP A 329 -17.97 -17.77 -2.40
CA ASP A 329 -19.22 -17.03 -2.46
C ASP A 329 -19.49 -16.70 -3.93
N LEU A 330 -20.74 -16.89 -4.38
CA LEU A 330 -21.16 -16.73 -5.78
C LEU A 330 -21.68 -15.30 -6.02
N ASP A 331 -20.98 -14.32 -5.46
CA ASP A 331 -21.34 -12.90 -5.46
C ASP A 331 -20.39 -12.03 -6.30
N ASP A 332 -19.39 -12.65 -6.95
CA ASP A 332 -18.31 -12.00 -7.70
C ASP A 332 -17.59 -10.87 -6.91
N GLY A 333 -17.65 -10.92 -5.58
CA GLY A 333 -17.11 -9.90 -4.68
C GLY A 333 -18.05 -8.73 -4.41
N VAL A 334 -19.29 -8.72 -4.92
CA VAL A 334 -20.32 -7.70 -4.67
C VAL A 334 -21.26 -8.19 -3.58
N LEU A 335 -21.06 -7.70 -2.35
CA LEU A 335 -21.85 -8.07 -1.17
C LEU A 335 -23.29 -7.53 -1.23
N GLY A 336 -23.50 -6.44 -1.94
CA GLY A 336 -24.81 -5.81 -2.10
C GLY A 336 -24.74 -4.49 -2.85
N GLY A 337 -25.90 -3.95 -3.16
CA GLY A 337 -26.03 -2.64 -3.78
C GLY A 337 -27.24 -1.88 -3.24
N SER A 338 -27.13 -0.56 -3.18
CA SER A 338 -28.22 0.34 -2.83
C SER A 338 -28.16 1.60 -3.69
N THR A 339 -29.01 2.56 -3.37
CA THR A 339 -28.91 3.94 -3.87
C THR A 339 -28.81 4.89 -2.68
N THR A 340 -28.25 6.07 -2.90
CA THR A 340 -28.32 7.18 -1.94
C THR A 340 -29.77 7.51 -1.57
N ALA A 341 -29.97 8.19 -0.44
CA ALA A 341 -31.29 8.53 0.08
C ALA A 341 -32.14 9.36 -0.92
N ASP A 342 -31.50 10.17 -1.76
CA ASP A 342 -32.13 10.94 -2.84
C ASP A 342 -32.41 10.12 -4.12
N GLY A 343 -31.99 8.86 -4.16
CA GLY A 343 -32.17 7.94 -5.28
C GLY A 343 -31.27 8.21 -6.50
N THR A 344 -30.31 9.12 -6.40
CA THR A 344 -29.53 9.60 -7.56
C THR A 344 -28.25 8.82 -7.82
N THR A 345 -27.60 8.31 -6.78
CA THR A 345 -26.27 7.72 -6.86
C THR A 345 -26.32 6.26 -6.45
N LYS A 346 -25.85 5.37 -7.33
CA LYS A 346 -25.69 3.94 -7.01
C LYS A 346 -24.60 3.77 -5.96
N VAL A 347 -24.81 2.87 -5.00
CA VAL A 347 -23.82 2.46 -4.00
C VAL A 347 -23.58 0.97 -4.16
N THR A 348 -22.31 0.57 -4.27
CA THR A 348 -21.90 -0.83 -4.38
C THR A 348 -21.03 -1.20 -3.18
N TYR A 349 -21.38 -2.27 -2.48
CA TYR A 349 -20.61 -2.78 -1.36
C TYR A 349 -19.82 -3.99 -1.82
N ARG A 350 -18.49 -3.88 -1.81
CA ARG A 350 -17.59 -4.94 -2.28
C ARG A 350 -16.81 -5.55 -1.14
N ARG A 351 -16.60 -6.86 -1.25
CA ARG A 351 -15.71 -7.59 -0.36
C ARG A 351 -14.26 -7.24 -0.67
N SER A 352 -13.50 -6.83 0.33
CA SER A 352 -12.08 -6.50 0.16
C SER A 352 -11.24 -7.29 1.17
N GLY A 353 -11.27 -8.62 1.04
CA GLY A 353 -10.80 -9.54 2.07
C GLY A 353 -11.88 -9.90 3.10
N ASP A 354 -11.51 -10.69 4.10
CA ASP A 354 -12.37 -11.05 5.24
C ASP A 354 -12.39 -9.99 6.36
N ASP A 355 -11.51 -8.99 6.28
CA ASP A 355 -11.36 -7.90 7.28
C ASP A 355 -11.78 -6.50 6.77
N ASN A 356 -12.31 -6.37 5.54
CA ASN A 356 -12.71 -5.06 5.01
C ASN A 356 -13.98 -5.13 4.12
N ILE A 357 -14.72 -4.03 4.08
CA ILE A 357 -15.71 -3.72 3.03
C ILE A 357 -15.26 -2.46 2.29
N LEU A 358 -15.32 -2.49 0.96
CA LEU A 358 -15.11 -1.34 0.10
C LEU A 358 -16.46 -0.83 -0.40
N VAL A 359 -16.84 0.37 0.02
CA VAL A 359 -18.04 1.08 -0.46
C VAL A 359 -17.65 1.90 -1.67
N GLU A 360 -18.36 1.76 -2.79
CA GLU A 360 -18.12 2.51 -4.03
C GLU A 360 -19.36 3.28 -4.48
N TYR A 361 -19.18 4.53 -4.90
CA TYR A 361 -20.27 5.44 -5.28
C TYR A 361 -20.31 5.75 -6.77
N GLY A 362 -21.50 5.72 -7.38
CA GLY A 362 -21.76 6.19 -8.74
C GLY A 362 -21.09 5.36 -9.82
N ASP A 363 -20.93 5.94 -11.01
CA ASP A 363 -20.18 5.34 -12.10
C ASP A 363 -18.67 5.59 -11.93
N MET A 364 -17.85 4.91 -12.71
CA MET A 364 -16.38 5.08 -12.70
C MET A 364 -16.00 6.38 -13.43
N SER A 365 -16.26 7.50 -12.75
CA SER A 365 -15.98 8.86 -13.22
C SER A 365 -15.36 9.70 -12.09
N LEU A 366 -14.63 10.75 -12.49
CA LEU A 366 -14.09 11.73 -11.55
C LEU A 366 -15.14 12.80 -11.23
N ASP A 367 -15.88 12.58 -10.14
CA ASP A 367 -16.92 13.48 -9.66
C ASP A 367 -16.71 13.82 -8.17
N LEU A 368 -16.59 15.11 -7.88
CA LEU A 368 -16.37 15.62 -6.52
C LEU A 368 -17.59 15.41 -5.61
N ALA A 369 -18.80 15.26 -6.16
CA ALA A 369 -19.98 14.89 -5.38
C ALA A 369 -19.88 13.47 -4.82
N LEU A 370 -19.32 12.53 -5.59
CA LEU A 370 -19.03 11.18 -5.11
C LEU A 370 -17.99 11.20 -4.00
N ARG A 371 -16.92 12.00 -4.16
CA ARG A 371 -15.90 12.16 -3.11
C ARG A 371 -16.45 12.84 -1.85
N ALA A 372 -17.36 13.80 -2.01
CA ALA A 372 -18.06 14.44 -0.91
C ALA A 372 -18.91 13.45 -0.12
N ARG A 373 -19.60 12.53 -0.82
CA ARG A 373 -20.38 11.46 -0.20
C ARG A 373 -19.49 10.49 0.58
N VAL A 374 -18.34 10.09 0.01
CA VAL A 374 -17.30 9.31 0.70
C VAL A 374 -16.89 9.98 2.01
N HIS A 375 -16.68 11.30 2.00
CA HIS A 375 -16.31 12.03 3.21
C HIS A 375 -17.41 12.03 4.25
N ALA A 376 -18.66 12.30 3.84
CA ALA A 376 -19.80 12.31 4.75
C ALA A 376 -20.01 10.96 5.43
N LEU A 377 -19.83 9.85 4.68
CA LEU A 377 -19.85 8.51 5.27
C LEU A 377 -18.69 8.32 6.26
N ALA A 378 -17.47 8.71 5.88
CA ALA A 378 -16.30 8.55 6.75
C ALA A 378 -16.43 9.35 8.06
N GLU A 379 -16.87 10.60 8.00
CA GLU A 379 -17.12 11.46 9.17
C GLU A 379 -18.16 10.85 10.10
N ARG A 380 -19.26 10.33 9.54
CA ARG A 380 -20.28 9.65 10.33
C ARG A 380 -19.72 8.42 11.05
N ILE A 381 -18.98 7.57 10.33
CA ILE A 381 -18.42 6.35 10.91
C ILE A 381 -17.38 6.69 11.99
N ASP A 382 -16.53 7.70 11.78
CA ASP A 382 -15.55 8.13 12.78
C ASP A 382 -16.21 8.79 14.00
N ALA A 383 -17.37 9.43 13.84
CA ALA A 383 -18.15 9.95 14.97
C ALA A 383 -18.81 8.83 15.79
N GLU A 384 -19.35 7.79 15.15
CA GLU A 384 -20.02 6.67 15.82
C GLU A 384 -19.04 5.61 16.39
N ARG A 385 -17.89 5.41 15.74
CA ARG A 385 -16.84 4.42 16.09
C ARG A 385 -17.39 3.04 16.44
N PRO A 386 -17.93 2.28 15.47
CA PRO A 386 -18.47 0.96 15.75
C PRO A 386 -17.39 0.02 16.32
N PRO A 387 -17.78 -0.97 17.15
CA PRO A 387 -16.84 -1.92 17.73
C PRO A 387 -16.01 -2.62 16.66
N GLY A 388 -14.70 -2.68 16.87
CA GLY A 388 -13.77 -3.35 15.96
C GLY A 388 -13.31 -2.48 14.79
N LEU A 389 -13.75 -1.22 14.63
CA LEU A 389 -13.20 -0.32 13.62
C LEU A 389 -11.69 -0.12 13.83
N ILE A 390 -10.90 -0.35 12.78
CA ILE A 390 -9.44 -0.17 12.80
C ILE A 390 -9.05 1.12 12.07
N THR A 391 -9.48 1.27 10.81
CA THR A 391 -9.16 2.44 9.98
C THR A 391 -10.23 2.64 8.89
N LEU A 392 -10.37 3.89 8.47
CA LEU A 392 -11.17 4.33 7.33
C LEU A 392 -10.24 4.90 6.27
N THR A 393 -10.26 4.35 5.07
CA THR A 393 -9.32 4.73 3.99
C THR A 393 -10.12 5.26 2.80
N PRO A 394 -10.26 6.58 2.66
CA PRO A 394 -10.98 7.17 1.53
C PRO A 394 -10.14 7.09 0.25
N GLY A 395 -10.75 6.58 -0.82
CA GLY A 395 -10.28 6.72 -2.19
C GLY A 395 -10.98 7.90 -2.89
N ILE A 396 -10.93 7.91 -4.23
CA ILE A 396 -11.57 8.98 -5.02
C ILE A 396 -13.10 8.91 -4.93
N ARG A 397 -13.67 7.73 -5.17
CA ARG A 397 -15.12 7.47 -5.17
C ARG A 397 -15.49 6.29 -4.30
N SER A 398 -14.61 5.95 -3.37
CA SER A 398 -14.73 4.78 -2.52
C SER A 398 -14.28 5.05 -1.09
N LEU A 399 -14.80 4.24 -0.16
CA LEU A 399 -14.35 4.19 1.22
C LEU A 399 -14.08 2.74 1.59
N GLN A 400 -12.86 2.42 2.00
CA GLN A 400 -12.58 1.13 2.64
C GLN A 400 -12.73 1.26 4.14
N ILE A 401 -13.54 0.35 4.71
CA ILE A 401 -13.75 0.22 6.15
C ILE A 401 -13.07 -1.07 6.59
N LYS A 402 -11.98 -0.91 7.35
CA LYS A 402 -11.23 -2.04 7.94
C LYS A 402 -11.72 -2.28 9.37
N VAL A 403 -12.08 -3.51 9.66
CA VAL A 403 -12.51 -3.95 10.99
C VAL A 403 -11.71 -5.14 11.48
N ASP A 404 -11.69 -5.35 12.79
CA ASP A 404 -11.27 -6.61 13.37
C ASP A 404 -12.38 -7.66 13.13
N PRO A 405 -12.15 -8.67 12.27
CA PRO A 405 -13.16 -9.66 11.95
C PRO A 405 -13.52 -10.58 13.14
N THR A 406 -12.71 -10.56 14.21
CA THR A 406 -13.01 -11.28 15.46
C THR A 406 -14.03 -10.54 16.32
N VAL A 407 -14.20 -9.23 16.10
CA VAL A 407 -15.13 -8.36 16.82
C VAL A 407 -16.39 -8.09 15.99
N MET A 408 -16.24 -7.77 14.70
CA MET A 408 -17.34 -7.41 13.82
C MET A 408 -17.33 -8.25 12.55
N ARG A 409 -18.39 -9.06 12.35
CA ARG A 409 -18.54 -9.86 11.13
C ARG A 409 -18.89 -8.97 9.94
N GLN A 410 -18.42 -9.35 8.76
CA GLN A 410 -18.66 -8.61 7.52
C GLN A 410 -20.15 -8.42 7.20
N SER A 411 -21.01 -9.42 7.46
CA SER A 411 -22.45 -9.29 7.23
C SER A 411 -23.09 -8.22 8.11
N THR A 412 -22.69 -8.14 9.38
CA THR A 412 -23.17 -7.12 10.33
C THR A 412 -22.65 -5.74 9.96
N LEU A 413 -21.39 -5.65 9.49
CA LEU A 413 -20.84 -4.41 8.97
C LEU A 413 -21.61 -3.92 7.74
N LEU A 414 -21.95 -4.81 6.80
CA LEU A 414 -22.73 -4.48 5.61
C LEU A 414 -24.11 -3.91 5.95
N GLU A 415 -24.84 -4.58 6.84
CA GLU A 415 -26.16 -4.12 7.30
C GLU A 415 -26.08 -2.72 7.90
N TRP A 416 -25.11 -2.49 8.80
CA TRP A 416 -24.91 -1.20 9.44
C TRP A 416 -24.45 -0.11 8.47
N LEU A 417 -23.55 -0.42 7.53
CA LEU A 417 -23.12 0.54 6.50
C LEU A 417 -24.29 0.95 5.60
N THR A 418 -25.17 0.02 5.27
CA THR A 418 -26.37 0.31 4.46
C THR A 418 -27.31 1.26 5.20
N GLU A 419 -27.48 1.07 6.51
CA GLU A 419 -28.25 2.00 7.34
C GLU A 419 -27.60 3.38 7.44
N CYS A 420 -26.27 3.42 7.66
CA CYS A 420 -25.52 4.66 7.73
C CYS A 420 -25.69 5.49 6.46
N GLU A 421 -25.50 4.84 5.31
CA GLU A 421 -25.61 5.46 3.99
C GLU A 421 -27.01 6.01 3.70
N ALA A 422 -28.06 5.25 4.06
CA ALA A 422 -29.45 5.64 3.84
C ALA A 422 -29.88 6.91 4.60
N GLN A 423 -29.12 7.31 5.62
CA GLN A 423 -29.43 8.43 6.51
C GLN A 423 -28.49 9.63 6.31
N LEU A 424 -27.51 9.56 5.40
CA LEU A 424 -26.58 10.66 5.14
C LEU A 424 -27.27 11.83 4.40
N PRO A 425 -26.92 13.09 4.74
CA PRO A 425 -27.43 14.28 4.05
C PRO A 425 -26.93 14.39 2.61
N SER A 426 -27.54 15.26 1.80
CA SER A 426 -27.13 15.44 0.40
C SER A 426 -25.65 15.83 0.30
N ALA A 427 -24.93 15.25 -0.66
CA ALA A 427 -23.54 15.62 -0.92
C ALA A 427 -23.39 17.12 -1.27
N SER A 428 -24.43 17.73 -1.84
CA SER A 428 -24.46 19.16 -2.18
C SER A 428 -24.33 20.10 -0.97
N GLU A 429 -24.62 19.61 0.24
CA GLU A 429 -24.49 20.36 1.48
C GLU A 429 -23.05 20.36 2.02
N LEU A 430 -22.11 19.68 1.36
CA LEU A 430 -20.73 19.58 1.82
C LEU A 430 -20.06 20.96 1.87
N VAL A 431 -19.65 21.33 3.08
CA VAL A 431 -18.71 22.41 3.35
C VAL A 431 -17.67 21.88 4.33
N VAL A 432 -16.39 21.91 3.93
CA VAL A 432 -15.28 21.37 4.72
C VAL A 432 -14.17 22.41 4.91
N PRO A 433 -13.42 22.36 6.01
CA PRO A 433 -12.15 23.06 6.12
C PRO A 433 -11.24 22.67 4.95
N SER A 434 -10.63 23.66 4.30
CA SER A 434 -9.79 23.47 3.13
C SER A 434 -8.68 24.52 3.16
N ARG A 435 -7.51 24.11 3.63
CA ARG A 435 -6.35 25.01 3.70
C ARG A 435 -5.76 25.15 2.31
N THR A 436 -5.29 26.34 1.96
CA THR A 436 -4.40 26.49 0.81
C THR A 436 -2.97 26.32 1.27
N VAL A 437 -2.29 25.30 0.73
CA VAL A 437 -0.87 24.98 1.00
C VAL A 437 -0.07 25.43 -0.21
N HIS A 438 0.68 26.51 -0.07
CA HIS A 438 1.45 27.13 -1.16
C HIS A 438 2.90 26.60 -1.14
N LEU A 439 3.25 25.79 -2.13
CA LEU A 439 4.49 25.02 -2.16
C LEU A 439 5.44 25.49 -3.28
N PRO A 440 6.76 25.41 -3.08
CA PRO A 440 7.73 25.66 -4.14
C PRO A 440 7.69 24.52 -5.17
N LEU A 441 7.79 24.85 -6.45
CA LEU A 441 7.96 23.85 -7.51
C LEU A 441 9.19 24.19 -8.36
N SER A 442 10.15 23.27 -8.41
CA SER A 442 11.22 23.26 -9.39
C SER A 442 10.69 22.58 -10.65
N TRP A 443 10.44 23.38 -11.68
CA TRP A 443 9.93 22.89 -12.97
C TRP A 443 10.99 22.05 -13.69
N ASP A 444 10.59 20.89 -14.22
CA ASP A 444 11.48 20.01 -15.01
C ASP A 444 12.79 19.64 -14.27
N ASP A 445 12.68 19.43 -12.95
CA ASP A 445 13.78 19.27 -12.01
C ASP A 445 14.81 18.20 -12.44
N PRO A 446 16.13 18.43 -12.27
CA PRO A 446 17.17 17.48 -12.64
C PRO A 446 17.01 16.07 -12.04
N ALA A 447 16.50 15.94 -10.81
CA ALA A 447 16.30 14.62 -10.21
C ALA A 447 15.19 13.83 -10.92
N THR A 448 14.16 14.50 -11.42
CA THR A 448 13.10 13.85 -12.22
C THR A 448 13.61 13.42 -13.59
N ARG A 449 14.50 14.20 -14.21
CA ARG A 449 15.18 13.83 -15.45
C ARG A 449 16.04 12.58 -15.28
N GLU A 450 16.80 12.51 -14.19
CA GLU A 450 17.58 11.32 -13.85
C GLU A 450 16.68 10.07 -13.71
N ALA A 451 15.50 10.21 -13.09
CA ALA A 451 14.57 9.09 -12.97
C ALA A 451 14.07 8.59 -14.34
N ILE A 452 13.83 9.49 -15.30
CA ILE A 452 13.45 9.14 -16.67
C ILE A 452 14.62 8.44 -17.38
N GLU A 453 15.85 8.94 -17.24
CA GLU A 453 17.04 8.32 -17.83
C GLU A 453 17.26 6.90 -17.30
N ARG A 454 17.19 6.71 -15.97
CA ARG A 454 17.28 5.39 -15.34
C ARG A 454 16.21 4.44 -15.87
N TYR A 455 14.98 4.92 -16.04
CA TYR A 455 13.88 4.14 -16.61
C TYR A 455 14.16 3.71 -18.06
N MET A 456 14.63 4.63 -18.90
CA MET A 456 14.96 4.31 -20.28
C MET A 456 16.09 3.29 -20.39
N LEU A 457 17.11 3.41 -19.55
CA LEU A 457 18.27 2.50 -19.56
C LEU A 457 17.96 1.11 -18.98
N GLY A 458 17.14 1.04 -17.93
CA GLY A 458 16.94 -0.18 -17.16
C GLY A 458 15.60 -0.89 -17.39
N VAL A 459 14.61 -0.22 -17.97
CA VAL A 459 13.23 -0.72 -18.03
C VAL A 459 12.66 -0.65 -19.45
N ARG A 460 12.47 0.56 -19.99
CA ARG A 460 11.81 0.74 -21.29
C ARG A 460 12.18 2.07 -21.94
N SER A 461 13.06 2.03 -22.93
CA SER A 461 13.53 3.22 -23.67
C SER A 461 12.59 3.68 -24.78
N ASP A 462 11.75 2.79 -25.31
CA ASP A 462 10.85 3.03 -26.44
C ASP A 462 9.44 3.50 -26.05
N ALA A 463 9.23 3.80 -24.75
CA ALA A 463 7.93 4.19 -24.25
C ALA A 463 7.50 5.56 -24.83
N PRO A 464 6.21 5.76 -25.18
CA PRO A 464 5.74 7.01 -25.79
C PRO A 464 5.96 8.29 -24.95
N TRP A 465 6.12 8.15 -23.64
CA TRP A 465 6.37 9.24 -22.70
C TRP A 465 7.86 9.57 -22.48
N CYS A 466 8.75 8.81 -23.12
CA CYS A 466 10.19 9.05 -23.13
C CYS A 466 10.60 9.80 -24.41
N PRO A 467 11.67 10.62 -24.38
CA PRO A 467 12.56 10.89 -23.25
C PRO A 467 12.09 12.03 -22.33
N TRP A 468 10.91 12.61 -22.58
CA TRP A 468 10.48 13.82 -21.86
C TRP A 468 8.98 13.81 -21.54
N ASN A 469 8.67 13.68 -20.25
CA ASN A 469 7.29 13.57 -19.78
C ASN A 469 6.47 14.84 -20.04
N ILE A 470 7.05 16.04 -19.87
CA ILE A 470 6.32 17.30 -20.07
C ILE A 470 5.92 17.49 -21.54
N GLU A 471 6.80 17.14 -22.47
CA GLU A 471 6.46 17.12 -23.90
C GLU A 471 5.32 16.12 -24.17
N PHE A 472 5.38 14.96 -23.54
CA PHE A 472 4.33 13.97 -23.67
C PHE A 472 2.98 14.49 -23.14
N ILE A 473 2.96 15.17 -21.99
CA ILE A 473 1.78 15.82 -21.43
C ILE A 473 1.19 16.83 -22.42
N ARG A 474 2.06 17.66 -23.05
CA ARG A 474 1.65 18.60 -24.09
C ARG A 474 0.95 17.89 -25.25
N ARG A 475 1.55 16.83 -25.80
CA ARG A 475 0.96 16.04 -26.92
C ARG A 475 -0.39 15.45 -26.56
N MET A 476 -0.47 14.78 -25.40
CA MET A 476 -1.69 14.14 -24.94
C MET A 476 -2.86 15.11 -24.85
N ASN A 477 -2.59 16.35 -24.46
CA ASN A 477 -3.64 17.35 -24.21
C ASN A 477 -3.81 18.33 -25.38
N GLY A 478 -3.14 18.10 -26.52
CA GLY A 478 -3.30 18.92 -27.72
C GLY A 478 -2.84 20.36 -27.55
N LEU A 479 -1.88 20.60 -26.66
CA LEU A 479 -1.39 21.95 -26.34
C LEU A 479 -0.35 22.41 -27.37
N ASP A 480 -0.36 23.71 -27.66
CA ASP A 480 0.50 24.32 -28.67
C ASP A 480 1.97 24.29 -28.23
N SER A 481 2.24 24.50 -26.94
CA SER A 481 3.58 24.61 -26.39
C SER A 481 3.74 23.95 -25.01
N VAL A 482 4.99 23.70 -24.62
CA VAL A 482 5.32 23.27 -23.25
C VAL A 482 5.02 24.39 -22.24
N ASP A 483 5.06 25.65 -22.67
CA ASP A 483 4.73 26.81 -21.82
C ASP A 483 3.25 26.80 -21.42
N ASP A 484 2.37 26.23 -22.24
CA ASP A 484 0.96 26.02 -21.87
C ASP A 484 0.82 24.98 -20.77
N VAL A 485 1.62 23.91 -20.79
CA VAL A 485 1.67 22.91 -19.72
C VAL A 485 2.16 23.56 -18.42
N HIS A 486 3.22 24.35 -18.50
CA HIS A 486 3.74 25.13 -17.37
C HIS A 486 2.64 26.02 -16.79
N ARG A 487 2.04 26.89 -17.61
CA ARG A 487 0.98 27.80 -17.16
C ARG A 487 -0.16 27.06 -16.47
N ILE A 488 -0.69 26.00 -17.10
CA ILE A 488 -1.79 25.21 -16.51
C ILE A 488 -1.39 24.61 -15.15
N VAL A 489 -0.16 24.09 -15.02
CA VAL A 489 0.30 23.50 -13.75
C VAL A 489 0.40 24.55 -12.65
N TYR A 490 0.93 25.73 -12.93
CA TYR A 490 1.09 26.79 -11.92
C TYR A 490 -0.21 27.55 -11.61
N ASP A 491 -1.12 27.67 -12.57
CA ASP A 491 -2.40 28.39 -12.38
C ASP A 491 -3.48 27.51 -11.70
N ALA A 492 -3.23 26.21 -11.54
CA ALA A 492 -4.18 25.28 -10.94
C ALA A 492 -4.17 25.28 -9.41
N GLU A 493 -5.38 25.26 -8.82
CA GLU A 493 -5.60 24.82 -7.44
C GLU A 493 -5.94 23.34 -7.43
N TYR A 494 -5.11 22.53 -6.80
CA TYR A 494 -5.26 21.08 -6.73
C TYR A 494 -5.90 20.66 -5.41
N LEU A 495 -7.15 20.20 -5.45
CA LEU A 495 -7.87 19.68 -4.28
C LEU A 495 -7.38 18.26 -3.95
N VAL A 496 -6.87 18.05 -2.74
CA VAL A 496 -6.43 16.74 -2.23
C VAL A 496 -7.65 15.87 -1.93
N LEU A 497 -7.82 14.80 -2.69
CA LEU A 497 -8.94 13.86 -2.53
C LEU A 497 -8.59 12.69 -1.61
N GLY A 498 -7.34 12.22 -1.65
CA GLY A 498 -6.87 11.12 -0.82
C GLY A 498 -5.39 11.28 -0.48
N LEU A 499 -4.89 10.43 0.41
CA LEU A 499 -3.50 10.40 0.86
C LEU A 499 -2.98 8.96 0.80
N GLY A 500 -1.67 8.81 0.59
CA GLY A 500 -1.02 7.52 0.44
C GLY A 500 -1.00 6.98 -1.00
N ASP A 501 -1.08 7.85 -2.02
CA ASP A 501 -0.88 7.52 -3.45
C ASP A 501 0.45 8.11 -3.96
N VAL A 502 1.62 7.47 -3.79
CA VAL A 502 1.81 6.27 -2.99
C VAL A 502 2.73 6.55 -1.78
N TYR A 503 2.31 6.04 -0.62
CA TYR A 503 2.99 6.13 0.68
C TYR A 503 3.07 7.52 1.34
N LEU A 504 3.22 7.51 2.67
CA LEU A 504 3.67 8.64 3.52
C LEU A 504 3.05 10.01 3.19
N GLY A 505 1.73 10.08 3.16
CA GLY A 505 1.00 11.33 2.95
C GLY A 505 1.05 11.86 1.51
N ALA A 506 1.55 11.08 0.54
CA ALA A 506 1.50 11.43 -0.87
C ALA A 506 0.04 11.67 -1.29
N PRO A 507 -0.31 12.86 -1.81
CA PRO A 507 -1.68 13.17 -2.16
C PRO A 507 -2.07 12.51 -3.49
N VAL A 508 -3.33 12.15 -3.61
CA VAL A 508 -4.01 12.12 -4.91
C VAL A 508 -4.89 13.36 -4.99
N ALA A 509 -4.52 14.28 -5.87
CA ALA A 509 -5.16 15.59 -5.98
C ALA A 509 -5.65 15.85 -7.41
N VAL A 510 -6.68 16.70 -7.54
CA VAL A 510 -7.26 17.06 -8.84
C VAL A 510 -7.41 18.58 -8.97
N PRO A 511 -7.14 19.17 -10.14
CA PRO A 511 -7.50 20.56 -10.40
C PRO A 511 -9.01 20.81 -10.21
N LEU A 512 -9.33 21.86 -9.45
CA LEU A 512 -10.72 22.31 -9.25
C LEU A 512 -11.35 22.78 -10.55
N ASP A 513 -10.59 23.51 -11.37
CA ASP A 513 -11.00 23.89 -12.71
C ASP A 513 -10.79 22.73 -13.70
N PRO A 514 -11.84 22.18 -14.32
CA PRO A 514 -11.69 21.09 -15.29
C PRO A 514 -10.77 21.43 -16.47
N ARG A 515 -10.64 22.71 -16.84
CA ARG A 515 -9.73 23.17 -17.90
C ARG A 515 -8.26 22.91 -17.57
N HIS A 516 -7.93 22.79 -16.28
CA HIS A 516 -6.58 22.51 -15.81
C HIS A 516 -6.28 21.01 -15.65
N ARG A 517 -7.26 20.12 -15.89
CA ARG A 517 -7.09 18.66 -15.78
C ARG A 517 -6.34 18.10 -16.98
N LEU A 518 -5.02 18.24 -16.97
CA LEU A 518 -4.12 17.57 -17.91
C LEU A 518 -4.23 16.06 -17.71
N ILE A 519 -4.66 15.34 -18.74
CA ILE A 519 -4.83 13.88 -18.68
C ILE A 519 -3.62 13.19 -19.32
N THR A 520 -3.09 12.18 -18.62
CA THR A 520 -1.97 11.36 -19.06
C THR A 520 -2.24 9.87 -18.82
N THR A 521 -1.35 9.00 -19.26
CA THR A 521 -1.30 7.61 -18.76
C THR A 521 -0.31 7.48 -17.61
N LYS A 522 -0.54 6.50 -16.74
CA LYS A 522 0.50 5.97 -15.85
C LYS A 522 1.52 5.17 -16.69
N TYR A 523 2.78 5.11 -16.24
CA TYR A 523 3.87 4.35 -16.86
C TYR A 523 3.51 2.85 -16.98
N ASN A 524 3.94 2.21 -18.08
CA ASN A 524 3.80 0.78 -18.30
C ASN A 524 5.10 0.13 -18.85
N PRO A 525 5.82 -0.67 -18.05
CA PRO A 525 5.63 -0.88 -16.61
C PRO A 525 6.03 0.37 -15.80
N ALA A 526 5.62 0.44 -14.53
CA ALA A 526 5.97 1.53 -13.62
C ALA A 526 7.49 1.64 -13.39
N ARG A 527 7.96 2.84 -12.97
CA ARG A 527 9.36 3.04 -12.58
C ARG A 527 9.67 2.30 -11.30
N THR A 528 10.89 1.79 -11.22
CA THR A 528 11.46 1.18 -10.00
C THR A 528 12.02 2.22 -9.02
N TRP A 529 12.32 3.44 -9.50
CA TRP A 529 12.83 4.53 -8.68
C TRP A 529 12.25 5.88 -9.12
N THR A 530 11.85 6.67 -8.13
CA THR A 530 11.30 8.02 -8.21
C THR A 530 11.89 8.80 -7.03
N PRO A 531 12.44 10.01 -7.25
CA PRO A 531 13.00 10.79 -6.17
C PRO A 531 11.90 11.32 -5.23
N GLU A 532 12.25 11.47 -3.97
CA GLU A 532 11.37 12.03 -2.96
C GLU A 532 10.86 13.43 -3.35
N ASN A 533 9.56 13.62 -3.20
CA ASN A 533 8.77 14.80 -3.52
C ASN A 533 8.84 15.22 -4.99
N ALA A 534 9.12 14.28 -5.89
CA ALA A 534 8.77 14.46 -7.27
C ALA A 534 7.26 14.74 -7.39
N VAL A 535 6.90 15.60 -8.32
CA VAL A 535 5.52 15.95 -8.64
C VAL A 535 5.20 15.35 -10.00
N GLY A 536 4.10 14.61 -10.09
CA GLY A 536 3.69 13.95 -11.32
C GLY A 536 2.19 13.95 -11.56
N ILE A 537 1.81 13.72 -12.82
CA ILE A 537 0.44 13.62 -13.30
C ILE A 537 0.19 12.23 -13.88
N GLY A 538 -0.87 11.55 -13.43
CA GLY A 538 -1.27 10.20 -13.86
C GLY A 538 -2.78 10.11 -13.98
N GLY A 539 -3.30 9.81 -15.18
CA GLY A 539 -4.72 10.05 -15.44
C GLY A 539 -4.99 11.55 -15.33
N ALA A 540 -6.08 11.93 -14.65
CA ALA A 540 -6.40 13.33 -14.34
C ALA A 540 -5.81 13.82 -12.98
N TYR A 541 -5.00 12.99 -12.32
CA TYR A 541 -4.56 13.21 -10.94
C TYR A 541 -3.13 13.72 -10.85
N MET A 542 -2.87 14.56 -9.84
CA MET A 542 -1.55 15.00 -9.44
C MET A 542 -1.15 14.32 -8.13
N CYS A 543 0.13 13.94 -8.03
CA CYS A 543 0.75 13.35 -6.85
C CYS A 543 2.06 14.06 -6.49
N ILE A 544 2.36 14.08 -5.18
CA ILE A 544 3.68 14.40 -4.63
C ILE A 544 4.22 13.15 -3.92
N TYR A 545 5.29 12.54 -4.43
CA TYR A 545 5.83 11.31 -3.86
C TYR A 545 6.41 11.57 -2.45
N GLY A 546 5.82 10.97 -1.41
CA GLY A 546 6.18 11.24 0.00
C GLY A 546 7.56 10.71 0.42
N MET A 547 8.12 9.78 -0.35
CA MET A 547 9.42 9.13 -0.13
C MET A 547 10.02 8.68 -1.47
N GLU A 548 11.31 8.31 -1.46
CA GLU A 548 11.94 7.65 -2.61
C GLU A 548 11.38 6.23 -2.80
N GLY A 549 10.97 5.88 -4.02
CA GLY A 549 10.36 4.57 -4.26
C GLY A 549 9.86 4.35 -5.69
N PRO A 550 9.09 3.28 -5.94
CA PRO A 550 8.47 3.06 -7.24
C PRO A 550 7.41 4.14 -7.54
N GLY A 551 7.12 4.36 -8.82
CA GLY A 551 6.13 5.38 -9.22
C GLY A 551 5.69 5.28 -10.67
N GLY A 552 4.44 5.63 -10.94
CA GLY A 552 3.82 5.51 -12.26
C GLY A 552 3.46 6.84 -12.94
N TYR A 553 3.51 7.99 -12.26
CA TYR A 553 2.97 9.24 -12.81
C TYR A 553 4.01 9.96 -13.68
N GLN A 554 3.56 10.72 -14.67
CA GLN A 554 4.40 11.51 -15.58
C GLN A 554 4.93 12.75 -14.85
N PHE A 555 6.24 12.98 -14.82
CA PHE A 555 6.82 14.07 -14.05
C PHE A 555 6.56 15.46 -14.66
N VAL A 556 6.37 16.43 -13.77
CA VAL A 556 6.36 17.88 -14.09
C VAL A 556 7.44 18.65 -13.34
N GLY A 557 7.89 18.16 -12.19
CA GLY A 557 8.88 18.86 -11.37
C GLY A 557 9.10 18.21 -10.01
N ARG A 558 9.67 18.97 -9.07
CA ARG A 558 9.93 18.53 -7.70
C ARG A 558 9.63 19.63 -6.68
N THR A 559 9.19 19.25 -5.48
CA THR A 559 8.86 20.16 -4.38
C THR A 559 9.59 19.79 -3.09
N THR A 560 9.25 20.47 -1.99
CA THR A 560 9.73 20.18 -0.63
C THR A 560 8.98 19.01 0.01
N GLN A 561 9.46 18.60 1.17
CA GLN A 561 8.95 17.45 1.92
C GLN A 561 7.50 17.66 2.35
N VAL A 562 6.65 16.69 2.02
CA VAL A 562 5.27 16.57 2.54
C VAL A 562 5.18 15.64 3.76
N TRP A 563 6.32 15.08 4.18
CA TRP A 563 6.48 14.21 5.34
C TRP A 563 7.61 14.69 6.25
N ASN A 564 7.35 14.79 7.55
CA ASN A 564 8.34 15.16 8.55
C ASN A 564 9.11 13.93 9.05
N HIS A 565 10.27 13.67 8.43
CA HIS A 565 11.20 12.59 8.85
C HIS A 565 11.81 12.76 10.24
N ARG A 566 11.63 13.92 10.89
CA ARG A 566 12.12 14.16 12.25
C ARG A 566 11.07 13.88 13.33
N HIS A 567 9.84 13.57 12.95
CA HIS A 567 8.77 13.27 13.90
C HIS A 567 9.26 12.22 14.92
N PRO A 568 9.03 12.42 16.24
CA PRO A 568 8.13 13.39 16.87
C PRO A 568 8.72 14.79 17.13
N LEU A 569 9.93 15.09 16.64
CA LEU A 569 10.45 16.45 16.72
C LEU A 569 9.62 17.38 15.85
N ARG A 570 9.31 18.57 16.40
CA ARG A 570 8.55 19.60 15.71
C ARG A 570 9.30 20.11 14.48
N ALA A 571 8.55 20.38 13.42
CA ALA A 571 9.00 21.09 12.23
C ALA A 571 7.90 22.10 11.85
N ALA A 572 8.28 23.30 11.41
CA ALA A 572 7.29 24.31 11.03
C ALA A 572 6.50 23.84 9.79
N GLY A 573 5.20 24.16 9.77
CA GLY A 573 4.25 23.67 8.77
C GLY A 573 3.63 22.30 9.08
N PHE A 574 4.24 21.50 9.97
CA PHE A 574 3.72 20.19 10.37
C PHE A 574 3.04 20.24 11.74
N GLU A 575 2.00 19.44 11.91
CA GLU A 575 1.36 19.26 13.22
C GLU A 575 2.22 18.42 14.16
N PRO A 576 2.27 18.73 15.47
CA PRO A 576 3.00 17.93 16.45
C PRO A 576 2.54 16.47 16.52
N GLU A 577 1.25 16.23 16.27
CA GLU A 577 0.58 14.94 16.46
C GLU A 577 0.92 13.95 15.34
N HIS A 578 1.30 14.43 14.15
CA HIS A 578 1.54 13.56 13.01
C HIS A 578 2.55 14.09 11.98
N PRO A 579 3.21 13.21 11.23
CA PRO A 579 4.28 13.59 10.31
C PRO A 579 3.83 14.07 8.92
N TRP A 580 2.58 13.88 8.50
CA TRP A 580 2.13 14.31 7.16
C TRP A 580 1.71 15.79 7.14
N LEU A 581 2.04 16.49 6.06
CA LEU A 581 1.72 17.91 5.87
C LEU A 581 0.27 18.14 5.43
N LEU A 582 -0.17 17.34 4.45
CA LEU A 582 -1.42 17.54 3.71
C LEU A 582 -2.58 16.81 4.38
N ARG A 583 -3.76 17.39 4.29
CA ARG A 583 -5.04 16.84 4.77
C ARG A 583 -6.00 16.64 3.60
N PHE A 584 -7.02 15.82 3.82
CA PHE A 584 -8.13 15.73 2.88
C PHE A 584 -8.74 17.12 2.67
N PHE A 585 -9.02 17.44 1.41
CA PHE A 585 -9.55 18.72 0.94
C PHE A 585 -8.63 19.94 1.08
N ASP A 586 -7.35 19.78 1.43
CA ASP A 586 -6.40 20.87 1.20
C ASP A 586 -6.32 21.21 -0.30
N LYS A 587 -6.03 22.48 -0.60
CA LYS A 587 -5.75 22.98 -1.94
C LYS A 587 -4.26 23.24 -2.07
N ILE A 588 -3.60 22.51 -2.96
CA ILE A 588 -2.19 22.75 -3.28
C ILE A 588 -2.12 23.80 -4.38
N SER A 589 -1.23 24.77 -4.22
CA SER A 589 -0.86 25.75 -5.24
C SER A 589 0.65 25.90 -5.27
N TRP A 590 1.18 26.38 -6.39
CA TRP A 590 2.63 26.39 -6.64
C TRP A 590 3.17 27.81 -6.78
N TYR A 591 4.39 28.03 -6.31
CA TYR A 591 5.24 29.15 -6.76
C TYR A 591 6.53 28.63 -7.38
N PRO A 592 7.02 29.27 -8.45
CA PRO A 592 8.20 28.80 -9.16
C PRO A 592 9.47 29.04 -8.33
N VAL A 593 10.36 28.05 -8.31
CA VAL A 593 11.72 28.17 -7.81
C VAL A 593 12.69 27.49 -8.78
N SER A 594 13.95 27.90 -8.75
CA SER A 594 15.02 27.16 -9.43
C SER A 594 15.36 25.85 -8.70
N ALA A 595 16.04 24.93 -9.40
CA ALA A 595 16.51 23.68 -8.79
C ALA A 595 17.48 23.94 -7.61
N ASP A 596 18.36 24.95 -7.72
CA ASP A 596 19.31 25.30 -6.66
C ASP A 596 18.58 25.88 -5.44
N GLU A 597 17.63 26.81 -5.63
CA GLU A 597 16.79 27.33 -4.54
C GLU A 597 15.98 26.23 -3.86
N LEU A 598 15.46 25.27 -4.64
CA LEU A 598 14.73 24.13 -4.07
C LEU A 598 15.63 23.29 -3.14
N LEU A 599 16.90 23.10 -3.48
CA LEU A 599 17.83 22.34 -2.63
C LEU A 599 18.03 23.00 -1.27
N ASP A 600 18.14 24.33 -1.23
CA ASP A 600 18.25 25.09 0.01
C ASP A 600 16.97 24.97 0.85
N LEU A 601 15.79 25.16 0.24
CA LEU A 601 14.50 24.98 0.90
C LEU A 601 14.32 23.57 1.47
N ARG A 602 14.71 22.54 0.71
CA ARG A 602 14.66 21.14 1.14
C ARG A 602 15.61 20.86 2.30
N ALA A 603 16.79 21.48 2.34
CA ALA A 603 17.73 21.35 3.45
C ALA A 603 17.17 22.00 4.74
N ASP A 604 16.52 23.15 4.61
CA ASP A 604 15.87 23.82 5.74
C ASP A 604 14.67 23.03 6.27
N MET A 605 13.84 22.48 5.39
CA MET A 605 12.74 21.58 5.74
C MET A 605 13.25 20.32 6.45
N ALA A 606 14.29 19.67 5.91
CA ALA A 606 14.92 18.50 6.54
C ALA A 606 15.53 18.80 7.92
N ALA A 607 15.94 20.04 8.16
CA ALA A 607 16.42 20.50 9.46
C ALA A 607 15.32 21.07 10.37
N GLY A 608 14.05 21.00 9.96
CA GLY A 608 12.84 21.47 10.64
C GLY A 608 12.79 22.98 10.91
N ARG A 609 13.55 23.78 10.15
CA ARG A 609 13.50 25.25 10.18
C ARG A 609 12.88 25.86 8.91
N GLY A 610 12.60 25.03 7.90
CA GLY A 610 11.86 25.43 6.71
C GLY A 610 10.42 25.80 7.05
N THR A 611 9.82 26.67 6.23
CA THR A 611 8.46 27.17 6.42
C THR A 611 7.62 26.88 5.19
N VAL A 612 6.35 26.49 5.42
CA VAL A 612 5.34 26.35 4.38
C VAL A 612 4.27 27.41 4.61
N GLU A 613 3.90 28.14 3.56
CA GLU A 613 2.80 29.09 3.63
C GLU A 613 1.47 28.32 3.57
N ILE A 614 0.71 28.40 4.67
CA ILE A 614 -0.58 27.74 4.83
C ILE A 614 -1.58 28.80 5.23
N SER A 615 -2.67 28.91 4.48
CA SER A 615 -3.80 29.80 4.80
C SER A 615 -5.07 28.99 5.02
N ASP A 616 -5.80 29.31 6.08
CA ASP A 616 -7.07 28.67 6.38
C ASP A 616 -8.15 29.11 5.37
N GLY A 617 -9.04 28.18 5.04
CA GLY A 617 -10.13 28.39 4.10
C GLY A 617 -11.18 27.30 4.19
N THR A 618 -12.13 27.35 3.26
CA THR A 618 -13.21 26.36 3.15
C THR A 618 -13.40 25.95 1.70
N PHE A 619 -13.81 24.70 1.49
CA PHE A 619 -14.29 24.21 0.22
C PHE A 619 -15.78 23.90 0.33
N SER A 620 -16.59 24.48 -0.55
CA SER A 620 -18.02 24.22 -0.66
C SER A 620 -18.32 23.58 -2.01
N LEU A 621 -18.94 22.39 -2.00
CA LEU A 621 -19.33 21.72 -3.25
C LEU A 621 -20.38 22.54 -4.02
N ALA A 622 -21.30 23.21 -3.31
CA ALA A 622 -22.29 24.07 -3.94
C ALA A 622 -21.68 25.31 -4.63
N GLU A 623 -20.63 25.90 -4.06
CA GLU A 623 -19.87 26.99 -4.71
C GLU A 623 -19.12 26.50 -5.93
N HIS A 624 -18.48 25.33 -5.83
CA HIS A 624 -17.80 24.71 -6.97
C HIS A 624 -18.76 24.39 -8.11
N GLN A 625 -19.94 23.85 -7.82
CA GLN A 625 -20.96 23.59 -8.84
C GLN A 625 -21.41 24.88 -9.55
N ARG A 626 -21.62 25.98 -8.81
CA ARG A 626 -21.92 27.29 -9.43
C ARG A 626 -20.81 27.75 -10.36
N PHE A 627 -19.55 27.60 -9.95
CA PHE A 627 -18.41 27.89 -10.81
C PHE A 627 -18.42 27.06 -12.10
N LEU A 628 -18.74 25.75 -12.01
CA LEU A 628 -18.85 24.89 -13.18
C LEU A 628 -19.98 25.34 -14.12
N ASP A 629 -21.15 25.67 -13.57
CA ASP A 629 -22.32 26.12 -14.34
C ASP A 629 -22.04 27.45 -15.05
N ASP A 630 -21.45 28.41 -14.33
CA ASP A 630 -21.11 29.75 -14.87
C ASP A 630 -20.05 29.68 -15.99
N ASN A 631 -19.20 28.64 -15.98
CA ASN A 631 -18.11 28.45 -16.95
C ASN A 631 -18.34 27.29 -17.91
N ALA A 632 -19.54 26.70 -17.94
CA ALA A 632 -19.82 25.43 -18.62
C ALA A 632 -19.40 25.45 -20.09
N GLY A 633 -19.70 26.53 -20.82
CA GLY A 633 -19.34 26.65 -22.24
C GLY A 633 -17.84 26.61 -22.51
N GLY A 634 -17.04 27.31 -21.69
CA GLY A 634 -15.57 27.32 -21.82
C GLY A 634 -14.97 25.98 -21.39
N ILE A 635 -15.47 25.41 -20.29
CA ILE A 635 -15.06 24.08 -19.82
C ILE A 635 -15.33 23.02 -20.91
N THR A 636 -16.54 22.97 -21.48
CA THR A 636 -16.86 22.00 -22.53
C THR A 636 -15.96 22.17 -23.75
N ALA A 637 -15.71 23.40 -24.20
CA ALA A 637 -14.84 23.64 -25.36
C ALA A 637 -13.42 23.10 -25.15
N ASP A 638 -12.78 23.44 -24.02
CA ASP A 638 -11.41 23.02 -23.73
C ASP A 638 -11.32 21.50 -23.50
N ARG A 639 -12.28 20.92 -22.77
CA ARG A 639 -12.33 19.48 -22.49
C ARG A 639 -12.51 18.67 -23.76
N SER A 640 -13.41 19.08 -24.67
CA SER A 640 -13.60 18.41 -25.95
C SER A 640 -12.35 18.50 -26.84
N ALA A 641 -11.62 19.60 -26.81
CA ALA A 641 -10.35 19.72 -27.53
C ALA A 641 -9.28 18.76 -26.98
N MET A 642 -9.14 18.70 -25.65
CA MET A 642 -8.22 17.76 -24.99
C MET A 642 -8.61 16.29 -25.25
N GLU A 643 -9.90 15.96 -25.27
CA GLU A 643 -10.41 14.62 -25.62
C GLU A 643 -10.07 14.23 -27.05
N ALA A 644 -10.28 15.13 -28.01
CA ALA A 644 -9.94 14.88 -29.40
C ALA A 644 -8.42 14.65 -29.58
N ALA A 645 -7.59 15.44 -28.90
CA ALA A 645 -6.14 15.26 -28.93
C ALA A 645 -5.70 13.91 -28.35
N ARG A 646 -6.29 13.50 -27.21
CA ARG A 646 -6.03 12.18 -26.62
C ARG A 646 -6.43 11.04 -27.54
N ALA A 647 -7.56 11.15 -28.22
CA ALA A 647 -8.00 10.14 -29.19
C ALA A 647 -7.00 10.01 -30.34
N ILE A 648 -6.48 11.13 -30.85
CA ILE A 648 -5.43 11.13 -31.88
C ILE A 648 -4.14 10.47 -31.38
N GLU A 649 -3.69 10.81 -30.18
CA GLU A 649 -2.46 10.24 -29.61
C GLU A 649 -2.61 8.74 -29.34
N ARG A 650 -3.77 8.30 -28.83
CA ARG A 650 -4.10 6.87 -28.67
C ARG A 650 -4.08 6.12 -30.00
N GLN A 651 -4.60 6.73 -31.07
CA GLN A 651 -4.56 6.10 -32.39
C GLN A 651 -3.11 5.92 -32.88
N ARG A 652 -2.23 6.92 -32.68
CA ARG A 652 -0.80 6.79 -33.00
C ARG A 652 -0.14 5.63 -32.25
N TRP A 653 -0.51 5.42 -30.99
CA TRP A 653 0.01 4.31 -30.19
C TRP A 653 -0.48 2.96 -30.71
N SER A 654 -1.76 2.88 -31.06
CA SER A 654 -2.33 1.71 -31.71
C SER A 654 -1.60 1.39 -33.02
N ASP A 655 -1.40 2.39 -33.87
CA ASP A 655 -0.70 2.25 -35.16
C ASP A 655 0.78 1.87 -34.96
N GLY A 656 1.40 2.35 -33.87
CA GLY A 656 2.75 2.01 -33.44
C GLY A 656 2.89 0.64 -32.76
N GLY A 657 1.79 -0.08 -32.54
CA GLY A 657 1.78 -1.41 -31.93
C GLY A 657 1.86 -1.43 -30.40
N GLU A 658 1.61 -0.31 -29.72
CA GLU A 658 1.65 -0.22 -28.25
C GLU A 658 0.64 -1.15 -27.57
N PHE A 659 -0.52 -1.35 -28.21
CA PHE A 659 -1.60 -2.22 -27.72
C PHE A 659 -1.61 -3.61 -28.38
N ALA A 660 -0.63 -3.92 -29.23
CA ALA A 660 -0.59 -5.23 -29.88
C ALA A 660 -0.19 -6.31 -28.87
N THR A 661 -1.03 -7.34 -28.72
CA THR A 661 -0.67 -8.55 -27.99
C THR A 661 0.57 -9.15 -28.65
N LYS A 662 1.70 -9.15 -27.92
CA LYS A 662 2.90 -9.89 -28.35
C LYS A 662 2.55 -11.38 -28.31
N THR A 663 2.08 -11.90 -29.44
CA THR A 663 1.97 -13.34 -29.66
C THR A 663 3.36 -13.92 -29.47
N GLY A 664 3.52 -14.76 -28.44
CA GLY A 664 4.81 -15.25 -27.98
C GLY A 664 5.60 -15.91 -29.10
N LYS A 665 6.86 -15.52 -29.26
CA LYS A 665 7.86 -16.42 -29.82
C LYS A 665 8.09 -17.52 -28.79
N VAL A 666 7.46 -18.66 -29.01
CA VAL A 666 7.96 -19.93 -28.49
C VAL A 666 9.31 -20.17 -29.18
N ALA A 667 10.39 -20.19 -28.41
CA ALA A 667 11.68 -20.74 -28.79
C ALA A 667 12.20 -21.56 -27.63
#